data_AF-A0A2V2WJ96-F1
#
_entry.id   AF-A0A2V2WJ96-F1
#
_cell.length_a   1.000
_cell.length_b   1.000
_cell.length_c   1.000
_cell.angle_alpha   90.00
_cell.angle_beta   90.00
_cell.angle_gamma   90.00
#
_symmetry.space_group_name_H-M   'P 1'
#
loop_
_entity.id
_entity.type
_entity.pdbx_description
1 polymer ?
#
loop_
_entity_poly.entity_id
_entity_poly.type
_entity_poly.pdbx_seq_one_letter_code
_entity_poly.pdbx_strand_id
1 'polypeptide(L)'
;MILTPTSESNLNNLKVALDSSKAVLIQGDIGCGKSFLANTLADKYGAKETLLQLNVDDSFDSKDLLGKFSATDTPGTFEWIPGPLTSAVENGFWILLEDIDLASFDVFSVLLSLLEESTLFLPEKNRRIHAHPNFKIIATQQLRAVGGTFITRKSNSIPFAELWGTVVIECLPPDEVCEVATALYTVPRNIVYALSVLLSPRTNTPLVSLRCLLKWCKRVIRRLPATCSLDGFISSTLRELMFREAFDCILAGYPEGDVLTSAMEVLAGAMGISPNVAESLVKENRPEMVLAREYVTVGRVTLPLFSFAMPERESRVAFAATKHAMSLLERIAVAVEANENVLLTGETGVGKTFIVQYLADQLGQKLIVHNLNQQTDTSDFMGGWKPLDVGVAVRNAYHKFVDLFSQTFNASRNVQFLEALQAAVRKCLWVAVVKQILKGVNSFKLKNTRQSFSEGFVNEWGLLEVTAGELLDKLEKTKKTFAFQFVEGSLVKAWREGSWILLDELNLATTEVLERVSSVLGEVNALFLNDKGNCEPIQRHKNFHVFANMNPPTDFGKKDLPPSLRSKFTEFYVNEPLDRYDINTVVNEYIGHLSPDCKTEEITSFFLECVGKAKSTLCSLDGESRPPSFSLRTLTRALAYVRKATSQYGFALALFDGLMLGFATSLQRQFHTVVQQLIIRNVFSGKQPPQPLLPQCPSEGYYVSYEHIWLHVGSEKPLKDESFILTPSVRGHLLNVARAVFADRPVLLEGPTSSGKSSMVKYLAELTGHKCVRINNHESTEIQEYLGHYVSDERGKLRFVDGILVDAVRNGYWVVLDELNLAPTDVLEALNRLLDDNRELFVADTQETIKPHPCLRIFATQNPAGIYGGRKMLSRAFRNRFLEMTIDDIPTTELCTILCQRYSLCTSFAEKMVEIMVLLQLRRQASQIFAGRHGFITPRDLFRWAERQPETYQEMAEHGFLLLAERCRKMEERQIVKDIIESVTKTELNEDIIYSPEHWPYVGECYSLVGNGVLDEFGIVWTESMRRLFTVVGICLHHKEPVLLVGETGSSKTTVCQIWAALFKSSNKYYQLSST
;
A
#
# COMPACT_ATOMS: atom_id res chain seq x y z
N MET A 1 -25.75 -21.54 26.71
CA MET A 1 -26.73 -20.42 26.77
C MET A 1 -27.31 -20.39 28.17
N ILE A 2 -27.39 -19.21 28.79
CA ILE A 2 -28.14 -19.02 30.04
C ILE A 2 -29.55 -18.58 29.66
N LEU A 3 -30.55 -19.18 30.30
CA LEU A 3 -31.96 -18.89 30.05
C LEU A 3 -32.42 -17.80 31.02
N THR A 4 -32.62 -16.61 30.50
CA THR A 4 -33.35 -15.49 31.12
C THR A 4 -34.74 -15.34 30.51
N PRO A 5 -35.70 -14.66 31.16
CA PRO A 5 -37.06 -14.50 30.66
C PRO A 5 -37.14 -13.95 29.22
N THR A 6 -36.36 -12.91 28.90
CA THR A 6 -36.33 -12.34 27.54
C THR A 6 -35.70 -13.32 26.55
N SER A 7 -34.61 -14.00 26.93
CA SER A 7 -33.96 -14.99 26.05
C SER A 7 -34.84 -16.22 25.76
N GLU A 8 -35.65 -16.64 26.74
CA GLU A 8 -36.59 -17.75 26.61
C GLU A 8 -37.78 -17.35 25.72
N SER A 9 -38.32 -16.13 25.92
CA SER A 9 -39.33 -15.55 25.03
C SER A 9 -38.83 -15.48 23.59
N ASN A 10 -37.64 -14.90 23.36
CA ASN A 10 -37.00 -14.82 22.04
C ASN A 10 -36.81 -16.20 21.41
N LEU A 11 -36.35 -17.19 22.19
CA LEU A 11 -36.11 -18.55 21.70
C LEU A 11 -37.42 -19.29 21.38
N ASN A 12 -38.48 -19.08 22.17
CA ASN A 12 -39.80 -19.65 21.92
C ASN A 12 -40.43 -19.03 20.66
N ASN A 13 -40.36 -17.70 20.50
CA ASN A 13 -40.86 -17.02 19.31
C ASN A 13 -40.13 -17.49 18.04
N LEU A 14 -38.80 -17.61 18.13
CA LEU A 14 -37.98 -18.10 17.01
C LEU A 14 -38.26 -19.58 16.70
N LYS A 15 -38.50 -20.41 17.72
CA LYS A 15 -38.92 -21.80 17.55
C LYS A 15 -40.27 -21.91 16.84
N VAL A 16 -41.27 -21.13 17.26
CA VAL A 16 -42.59 -21.11 16.62
C VAL A 16 -42.48 -20.68 15.15
N ALA A 17 -41.63 -19.71 14.84
CA ALA A 17 -41.39 -19.31 13.45
C ALA A 17 -40.70 -20.41 12.62
N LEU A 18 -39.71 -21.12 13.19
CA LEU A 18 -39.03 -22.23 12.52
C LEU A 18 -39.93 -23.45 12.32
N ASP A 19 -40.84 -23.73 13.26
CA ASP A 19 -41.78 -24.85 13.15
C ASP A 19 -42.89 -24.53 12.13
N SER A 20 -43.31 -23.27 12.03
CA SER A 20 -44.38 -22.82 11.12
C SER A 20 -43.91 -22.53 9.69
N SER A 21 -42.67 -22.06 9.50
CA SER A 21 -42.15 -21.58 8.22
C SER A 21 -40.85 -22.29 7.82
N LYS A 22 -40.61 -22.43 6.51
CA LYS A 22 -39.31 -22.93 6.00
C LYS A 22 -38.24 -21.85 5.94
N ALA A 23 -38.66 -20.59 5.83
CA ALA A 23 -37.79 -19.42 5.82
C ALA A 23 -38.16 -18.47 6.96
N VAL A 24 -37.17 -18.07 7.74
CA VAL A 24 -37.34 -17.24 8.95
C VAL A 24 -36.43 -16.02 8.87
N LEU A 25 -37.01 -14.84 9.07
CA LEU A 25 -36.29 -13.57 9.09
C LEU A 25 -36.20 -13.07 10.53
N ILE A 26 -34.97 -12.92 11.01
CA ILE A 26 -34.66 -12.47 12.37
C ILE A 26 -34.27 -10.99 12.34
N GLN A 27 -35.08 -10.14 12.94
CA GLN A 27 -34.87 -8.70 13.02
C GLN A 27 -34.46 -8.28 14.44
N GLY A 28 -33.63 -7.26 14.57
CA GLY A 28 -33.30 -6.68 15.88
C GLY A 28 -32.09 -5.76 15.86
N ASP A 29 -31.83 -5.09 16.98
CA ASP A 29 -30.72 -4.16 17.15
C ASP A 29 -29.33 -4.84 17.05
N ILE A 30 -28.27 -4.03 17.00
CA ILE A 30 -26.88 -4.52 16.97
C ILE A 30 -26.56 -5.23 18.28
N GLY A 31 -26.04 -6.46 18.19
CA GLY A 31 -25.50 -7.17 19.35
C GLY A 31 -26.54 -7.79 20.29
N CYS A 32 -27.83 -7.83 19.91
CA CYS A 32 -28.88 -8.51 20.70
C CYS A 32 -28.81 -10.05 20.67
N GLY A 33 -27.86 -10.63 19.93
CA GLY A 33 -27.64 -12.08 19.91
C GLY A 33 -28.37 -12.85 18.81
N LYS A 34 -28.78 -12.21 17.71
CA LYS A 34 -29.48 -12.84 16.57
C LYS A 34 -28.83 -14.15 16.10
N SER A 35 -27.57 -14.10 15.68
CA SER A 35 -26.83 -15.28 15.20
C SER A 35 -26.59 -16.30 16.31
N PHE A 36 -26.42 -15.85 17.56
CA PHE A 36 -26.24 -16.74 18.72
C PHE A 36 -27.51 -17.56 19.01
N LEU A 37 -28.69 -16.95 18.92
CA LEU A 37 -29.97 -17.62 19.11
C LEU A 37 -30.26 -18.60 17.97
N ALA A 38 -29.97 -18.22 16.71
CA ALA A 38 -30.06 -19.12 15.56
C ALA A 38 -29.16 -20.36 15.73
N ASN A 39 -27.88 -20.15 16.11
CA ASN A 39 -26.93 -21.23 16.36
C ASN A 39 -27.36 -22.14 17.53
N THR A 40 -27.91 -21.56 18.59
CA THR A 40 -28.37 -22.34 19.76
C THR A 40 -29.60 -23.20 19.42
N LEU A 41 -30.50 -22.69 18.59
CA LEU A 41 -31.62 -23.50 18.09
C LEU A 41 -31.12 -24.59 17.14
N ALA A 42 -30.21 -24.28 16.21
CA ALA A 42 -29.61 -25.31 15.37
C ALA A 42 -28.97 -26.44 16.20
N ASP A 43 -28.33 -26.12 17.33
CA ASP A 43 -27.80 -27.11 18.29
C ASP A 43 -28.92 -28.01 18.86
N LYS A 44 -30.02 -27.40 19.31
CA LYS A 44 -31.18 -28.14 19.85
C LYS A 44 -31.83 -29.08 18.83
N TYR A 45 -31.80 -28.73 17.55
CA TYR A 45 -32.31 -29.57 16.45
C TYR A 45 -31.25 -30.52 15.88
N GLY A 46 -30.03 -30.57 16.45
CA GLY A 46 -28.93 -31.42 15.97
C GLY A 46 -28.33 -30.99 14.63
N ALA A 47 -28.63 -29.78 14.18
CA ALA A 47 -28.23 -29.23 12.88
C ALA A 47 -27.00 -28.31 12.93
N LYS A 48 -26.38 -28.12 14.10
CA LYS A 48 -25.28 -27.16 14.30
C LYS A 48 -24.02 -27.48 13.49
N GLU A 49 -23.62 -28.75 13.42
CA GLU A 49 -22.44 -29.15 12.63
C GLU A 49 -22.69 -29.03 11.12
N THR A 50 -23.96 -29.05 10.72
CA THR A 50 -24.39 -28.93 9.33
C THR A 50 -24.83 -27.51 8.94
N LEU A 51 -24.89 -26.57 9.88
CA LEU A 51 -25.36 -25.21 9.62
C LEU A 51 -24.32 -24.43 8.82
N LEU A 52 -24.70 -23.96 7.63
CA LEU A 52 -23.85 -23.12 6.80
C LEU A 52 -24.14 -21.65 7.10
N GLN A 53 -23.16 -20.93 7.63
CA GLN A 53 -23.26 -19.49 7.91
C GLN A 53 -22.59 -18.69 6.79
N LEU A 54 -23.34 -17.80 6.17
CA LEU A 54 -22.90 -16.90 5.10
C LEU A 54 -23.19 -15.45 5.51
N ASN A 55 -22.24 -14.56 5.24
CA ASN A 55 -22.52 -13.12 5.29
C ASN A 55 -22.91 -12.71 3.87
N VAL A 56 -23.91 -11.83 3.74
CA VAL A 56 -24.38 -11.37 2.43
C VAL A 56 -24.22 -9.87 2.33
N ASP A 57 -23.77 -9.40 1.17
CA ASP A 57 -23.65 -7.97 0.85
C ASP A 57 -23.99 -7.64 -0.61
N ASP A 58 -23.78 -6.36 -0.99
CA ASP A 58 -24.17 -5.84 -2.31
C ASP A 58 -23.34 -6.43 -3.46
N SER A 59 -22.17 -6.99 -3.15
CA SER A 59 -21.25 -7.61 -4.13
C SER A 59 -21.46 -9.11 -4.29
N PHE A 60 -22.20 -9.73 -3.37
CA PHE A 60 -22.47 -11.15 -3.38
C PHE A 60 -23.37 -11.55 -4.57
N ASP A 61 -22.83 -12.38 -5.47
CA ASP A 61 -23.48 -12.80 -6.73
C ASP A 61 -24.25 -14.12 -6.57
N SER A 62 -25.27 -14.36 -7.39
CA SER A 62 -26.05 -15.60 -7.39
C SER A 62 -25.19 -16.84 -7.68
N LYS A 63 -24.12 -16.68 -8.45
CA LYS A 63 -23.18 -17.76 -8.79
C LYS A 63 -22.48 -18.33 -7.56
N ASP A 64 -22.11 -17.49 -6.61
CA ASP A 64 -21.43 -17.95 -5.39
C ASP A 64 -22.36 -18.76 -4.48
N LEU A 65 -23.67 -18.52 -4.55
CA LEU A 65 -24.68 -19.34 -3.86
C LEU A 65 -24.89 -20.69 -4.55
N LEU A 66 -25.04 -20.68 -5.87
CA LEU A 66 -25.45 -21.85 -6.65
C LEU A 66 -24.30 -22.80 -6.95
N GLY A 67 -23.10 -22.28 -7.20
CA GLY A 67 -21.93 -23.05 -7.62
C GLY A 67 -21.40 -22.61 -8.98
N LYS A 68 -20.16 -23.02 -9.26
CA LYS A 68 -19.39 -22.61 -10.44
C LYS A 68 -18.53 -23.75 -10.96
N PHE A 69 -18.18 -23.72 -12.23
CA PHE A 69 -17.13 -24.59 -12.78
C PHE A 69 -15.75 -24.17 -12.26
N SER A 70 -15.01 -25.13 -11.73
CA SER A 70 -13.65 -24.95 -11.22
C SER A 70 -12.68 -25.89 -11.93
N ALA A 71 -11.40 -25.49 -11.97
CA ALA A 71 -10.34 -26.33 -12.49
C ALA A 71 -10.07 -27.52 -11.55
N THR A 72 -9.43 -28.56 -12.07
CA THR A 72 -9.03 -29.75 -11.30
C THR A 72 -7.51 -29.96 -11.39
N ASP A 73 -6.96 -30.83 -10.54
CA ASP A 73 -5.53 -31.17 -10.54
C ASP A 73 -5.10 -31.87 -11.83
N THR A 74 -6.06 -32.41 -12.58
CA THR A 74 -5.85 -32.96 -13.91
C THR A 74 -5.86 -31.84 -14.97
N PRO A 75 -4.77 -31.69 -15.75
CA PRO A 75 -4.68 -30.67 -16.80
C PRO A 75 -5.84 -30.73 -17.81
N GLY A 76 -6.55 -29.61 -17.99
CA GLY A 76 -7.59 -29.45 -19.02
C GLY A 76 -9.00 -29.95 -18.67
N THR A 77 -9.23 -30.39 -17.42
CA THR A 77 -10.55 -30.81 -16.95
C THR A 77 -11.14 -29.79 -15.98
N PHE A 78 -12.40 -29.41 -16.21
CA PHE A 78 -13.17 -28.54 -15.35
C PHE A 78 -14.34 -29.32 -14.77
N GLU A 79 -14.54 -29.21 -13.46
CA GLU A 79 -15.65 -29.85 -12.75
C GLU A 79 -16.55 -28.79 -12.13
N TRP A 80 -17.86 -29.01 -12.16
CA TRP A 80 -18.81 -28.13 -11.52
C TRP A 80 -18.83 -28.39 -10.02
N ILE A 81 -18.52 -27.36 -9.23
CA ILE A 81 -18.54 -27.42 -7.76
C ILE A 81 -19.84 -26.79 -7.25
N PRO A 82 -20.65 -27.50 -6.45
CA PRO A 82 -21.86 -26.95 -5.85
C PRO A 82 -21.54 -25.80 -4.89
N GLY A 83 -22.30 -24.72 -4.99
CA GLY A 83 -22.24 -23.61 -4.04
C GLY A 83 -22.89 -23.98 -2.69
N PRO A 84 -22.72 -23.14 -1.66
CA PRO A 84 -23.22 -23.42 -0.31
C PRO A 84 -24.73 -23.63 -0.27
N LEU A 85 -25.50 -22.85 -1.04
CA LEU A 85 -26.96 -22.97 -1.09
C LEU A 85 -27.36 -24.28 -1.76
N THR A 86 -26.72 -24.64 -2.88
CA THR A 86 -27.02 -25.90 -3.56
C THR A 86 -26.70 -27.11 -2.69
N SER A 87 -25.54 -27.12 -2.04
CA SER A 87 -25.18 -28.18 -1.09
C SER A 87 -26.17 -28.28 0.06
N ALA A 88 -26.64 -27.15 0.60
CA ALA A 88 -27.62 -27.15 1.66
C ALA A 88 -29.00 -27.67 1.21
N VAL A 89 -29.45 -27.28 0.02
CA VAL A 89 -30.72 -27.71 -0.57
C VAL A 89 -30.71 -29.21 -0.89
N GLU A 90 -29.61 -29.74 -1.43
CA GLU A 90 -29.47 -31.18 -1.76
C GLU A 90 -29.33 -32.06 -0.50
N ASN A 91 -28.53 -31.64 0.48
CA ASN A 91 -28.23 -32.44 1.68
C ASN A 91 -29.19 -32.17 2.86
N GLY A 92 -30.04 -31.15 2.77
CA GLY A 92 -30.98 -30.77 3.83
C GLY A 92 -30.35 -30.03 5.00
N PHE A 93 -29.27 -29.30 4.74
CA PHE A 93 -28.59 -28.49 5.74
C PHE A 93 -29.33 -27.18 5.99
N TRP A 94 -29.09 -26.57 7.15
CA TRP A 94 -29.62 -25.25 7.45
C TRP A 94 -28.67 -24.20 6.89
N ILE A 95 -29.21 -23.06 6.46
CA ILE A 95 -28.42 -21.92 6.01
C ILE A 95 -28.77 -20.67 6.81
N LEU A 96 -27.76 -19.96 7.31
CA LEU A 96 -27.86 -18.69 8.03
C LEU A 96 -27.25 -17.58 7.19
N LEU A 97 -28.08 -16.66 6.71
CA LEU A 97 -27.68 -15.48 5.93
C LEU A 97 -27.59 -14.26 6.87
N GLU A 98 -26.40 -13.76 7.14
CA GLU A 98 -26.18 -12.55 7.95
C GLU A 98 -26.38 -11.27 7.12
N ASP A 99 -27.04 -10.27 7.74
CA ASP A 99 -27.26 -8.93 7.17
C ASP A 99 -27.88 -8.94 5.74
N ILE A 100 -28.95 -9.73 5.54
CA ILE A 100 -29.58 -9.94 4.22
C ILE A 100 -30.10 -8.65 3.57
N ASP A 101 -30.32 -7.58 4.34
CA ASP A 101 -30.71 -6.27 3.82
C ASP A 101 -29.63 -5.60 2.95
N LEU A 102 -28.41 -6.11 2.98
CA LEU A 102 -27.32 -5.70 2.11
C LEU A 102 -27.25 -6.51 0.81
N ALA A 103 -28.05 -7.57 0.63
CA ALA A 103 -27.96 -8.43 -0.54
C ALA A 103 -28.40 -7.74 -1.85
N SER A 104 -27.77 -8.14 -2.96
CA SER A 104 -28.20 -7.74 -4.31
C SER A 104 -29.59 -8.30 -4.67
N PHE A 105 -30.29 -7.66 -5.60
CA PHE A 105 -31.60 -8.14 -6.07
C PHE A 105 -31.51 -9.52 -6.75
N ASP A 106 -30.36 -9.84 -7.35
CA ASP A 106 -30.12 -11.12 -7.99
C ASP A 106 -30.16 -12.29 -6.99
N VAL A 107 -29.56 -12.12 -5.80
CA VAL A 107 -29.65 -13.07 -4.69
C VAL A 107 -31.10 -13.30 -4.27
N PHE A 108 -31.89 -12.23 -4.14
CA PHE A 108 -33.31 -12.35 -3.82
C PHE A 108 -34.10 -13.10 -4.90
N SER A 109 -33.74 -12.96 -6.17
CA SER A 109 -34.39 -13.67 -7.27
C SER A 109 -34.19 -15.19 -7.18
N VAL A 110 -32.99 -15.63 -6.77
CA VAL A 110 -32.69 -17.05 -6.52
C VAL A 110 -33.47 -17.55 -5.31
N LEU A 111 -33.46 -16.79 -4.21
CA LEU A 111 -34.17 -17.16 -2.99
C LEU A 111 -35.69 -17.23 -3.19
N LEU A 112 -36.27 -16.39 -4.06
CA LEU A 112 -37.70 -16.38 -4.33
C LEU A 112 -38.20 -17.75 -4.82
N SER A 113 -37.45 -18.42 -5.71
CA SER A 113 -37.81 -19.76 -6.20
C SER A 113 -37.86 -20.81 -5.07
N LEU A 114 -36.98 -20.68 -4.08
CA LEU A 114 -36.97 -21.53 -2.89
C LEU A 114 -38.11 -21.19 -1.93
N LEU A 115 -38.45 -19.90 -1.78
CA LEU A 115 -39.51 -19.43 -0.90
C LEU A 115 -40.90 -19.82 -1.40
N GLU A 116 -41.16 -19.72 -2.71
CA GLU A 116 -42.47 -20.01 -3.31
C GLU A 116 -42.65 -21.50 -3.64
N GLU A 117 -41.72 -22.08 -4.40
CA GLU A 117 -41.88 -23.43 -4.98
C GLU A 117 -41.12 -24.51 -4.20
N SER A 118 -40.29 -24.15 -3.21
CA SER A 118 -39.32 -25.07 -2.58
C SER A 118 -38.42 -25.78 -3.62
N THR A 119 -38.15 -25.12 -4.75
CA THR A 119 -37.23 -25.62 -5.78
C THR A 119 -36.11 -24.61 -6.04
N LEU A 120 -34.92 -25.12 -6.36
CA LEU A 120 -33.76 -24.34 -6.76
C LEU A 120 -33.46 -24.66 -8.22
N PHE A 121 -33.43 -23.65 -9.09
CA PHE A 121 -32.98 -23.82 -10.47
C PHE A 121 -31.48 -23.56 -10.58
N LEU A 122 -30.75 -24.50 -11.17
CA LEU A 122 -29.34 -24.37 -11.54
C LEU A 122 -29.25 -24.06 -13.04
N PRO A 123 -28.99 -22.80 -13.44
CA PRO A 123 -28.96 -22.41 -14.84
C PRO A 123 -27.89 -23.15 -15.64
N GLU A 124 -26.68 -23.28 -15.09
CA GLU A 124 -25.52 -23.89 -15.77
C GLU A 124 -25.69 -25.39 -16.05
N LYS A 125 -26.41 -26.09 -15.17
CA LYS A 125 -26.75 -27.52 -15.34
C LYS A 125 -28.10 -27.72 -16.01
N ASN A 126 -28.85 -26.64 -16.26
CA ASN A 126 -30.24 -26.65 -16.67
C ASN A 126 -31.09 -27.67 -15.87
N ARG A 127 -30.94 -27.65 -14.54
CA ARG A 127 -31.54 -28.64 -13.63
C ARG A 127 -32.27 -27.95 -12.49
N ARG A 128 -33.48 -28.39 -12.18
CA ARG A 128 -34.19 -28.00 -10.94
C ARG A 128 -33.96 -29.04 -9.84
N ILE A 129 -33.65 -28.57 -8.65
CA ILE A 129 -33.47 -29.37 -7.44
C ILE A 129 -34.62 -29.06 -6.50
N HIS A 130 -35.24 -30.08 -5.92
CA HIS A 130 -36.24 -29.88 -4.87
C HIS A 130 -35.55 -29.80 -3.52
N ALA A 131 -35.93 -28.82 -2.71
CA ALA A 131 -35.36 -28.66 -1.37
C ALA A 131 -35.67 -29.87 -0.51
N HIS A 132 -34.63 -30.43 0.11
CA HIS A 132 -34.76 -31.53 1.04
C HIS A 132 -35.71 -31.15 2.20
N PRO A 133 -36.52 -32.08 2.77
CA PRO A 133 -37.52 -31.74 3.79
C PRO A 133 -36.96 -31.05 5.05
N ASN A 134 -35.72 -31.38 5.43
CA ASN A 134 -35.04 -30.80 6.59
C ASN A 134 -34.36 -29.44 6.32
N PHE A 135 -34.34 -28.99 5.07
CA PHE A 135 -33.73 -27.72 4.69
C PHE A 135 -34.51 -26.54 5.30
N LYS A 136 -33.77 -25.59 5.88
CA LYS A 136 -34.31 -24.37 6.49
C LYS A 136 -33.43 -23.18 6.13
N ILE A 137 -34.07 -22.04 5.84
CA ILE A 137 -33.40 -20.76 5.57
C ILE A 137 -33.64 -19.83 6.74
N ILE A 138 -32.57 -19.31 7.32
CA ILE A 138 -32.61 -18.29 8.37
C ILE A 138 -31.86 -17.08 7.84
N ALA A 139 -32.47 -15.91 7.88
CA ALA A 139 -31.82 -14.66 7.54
C ALA A 139 -31.84 -13.70 8.73
N THR A 140 -30.84 -12.86 8.86
CA THR A 140 -30.82 -11.80 9.88
C THR A 140 -30.85 -10.43 9.21
N GLN A 141 -31.52 -9.48 9.85
CA GLN A 141 -31.59 -8.09 9.44
C GLN A 141 -31.34 -7.19 10.65
N GLN A 142 -30.60 -6.12 10.41
CA GLN A 142 -30.29 -5.15 11.46
C GLN A 142 -31.32 -4.01 11.47
N LEU A 143 -31.97 -3.81 12.62
CA LEU A 143 -32.81 -2.65 12.89
C LEU A 143 -32.00 -1.58 13.63
N ARG A 144 -32.38 -0.30 13.44
CA ARG A 144 -31.86 0.82 14.23
C ARG A 144 -33.03 1.57 14.83
N ALA A 145 -33.13 1.60 16.16
CA ALA A 145 -34.05 2.48 16.85
C ALA A 145 -33.61 3.94 16.69
N VAL A 146 -34.46 4.78 16.10
CA VAL A 146 -34.33 6.24 16.10
C VAL A 146 -35.60 6.79 16.76
N GLY A 147 -35.49 7.18 18.03
CA GLY A 147 -36.66 7.46 18.86
C GLY A 147 -37.46 6.19 19.17
N GLY A 148 -38.78 6.26 19.06
CA GLY A 148 -39.68 5.09 19.23
C GLY A 148 -39.93 4.28 17.95
N THR A 149 -39.23 4.59 16.85
CA THR A 149 -39.40 3.95 15.54
C THR A 149 -38.14 3.19 15.12
N PHE A 150 -38.31 1.96 14.63
CA PHE A 150 -37.24 1.16 14.06
C PHE A 150 -37.08 1.46 12.57
N ILE A 151 -35.86 1.80 12.14
CA ILE A 151 -35.51 2.10 10.75
C ILE A 151 -34.41 1.12 10.30
N THR A 152 -34.50 0.63 9.05
CA THR A 152 -33.49 -0.21 8.41
C THR A 152 -32.32 0.63 7.87
N ARG A 153 -31.13 0.04 7.68
CA ARG A 153 -29.93 0.76 7.20
C ARG A 153 -30.09 1.35 5.79
N LYS A 154 -30.76 0.62 4.90
CA LYS A 154 -31.21 1.10 3.59
C LYS A 154 -32.71 1.33 3.61
N SER A 155 -33.19 2.28 2.81
CA SER A 155 -34.62 2.56 2.62
C SER A 155 -35.38 1.42 1.93
N ASN A 156 -34.68 0.41 1.41
CA ASN A 156 -35.27 -0.71 0.70
C ASN A 156 -35.72 -1.77 1.70
N SER A 157 -37.01 -2.06 1.72
CA SER A 157 -37.55 -3.24 2.39
C SER A 157 -37.02 -4.51 1.76
N ILE A 158 -36.87 -5.57 2.56
CA ILE A 158 -36.57 -6.91 2.02
C ILE A 158 -37.68 -7.29 1.04
N PRO A 159 -37.35 -7.65 -0.22
CA PRO A 159 -38.34 -8.11 -1.18
C PRO A 159 -39.12 -9.32 -0.64
N PHE A 160 -40.43 -9.35 -0.86
CA PHE A 160 -41.29 -10.47 -0.50
C PHE A 160 -41.26 -10.86 0.98
N ALA A 161 -41.14 -9.88 1.88
CA ALA A 161 -41.14 -10.10 3.34
C ALA A 161 -42.34 -10.94 3.84
N GLU A 162 -43.45 -10.95 3.11
CA GLU A 162 -44.65 -11.76 3.39
C GLU A 162 -44.40 -13.27 3.36
N LEU A 163 -43.39 -13.73 2.62
CA LEU A 163 -43.00 -15.15 2.53
C LEU A 163 -42.09 -15.60 3.69
N TRP A 164 -41.66 -14.67 4.54
CA TRP A 164 -40.77 -14.94 5.66
C TRP A 164 -41.53 -15.01 6.99
N GLY A 165 -41.26 -16.04 7.78
CA GLY A 165 -41.62 -16.04 9.20
C GLY A 165 -40.77 -15.00 9.94
N THR A 166 -41.31 -13.79 10.12
CA THR A 166 -40.54 -12.68 10.69
C THR A 166 -40.62 -12.68 12.22
N VAL A 167 -39.46 -12.64 12.89
CA VAL A 167 -39.34 -12.56 14.35
C VAL A 167 -38.46 -11.38 14.72
N VAL A 168 -39.00 -10.48 15.54
CA VAL A 168 -38.25 -9.38 16.13
C VAL A 168 -37.68 -9.85 17.47
N ILE A 169 -36.36 -9.80 17.60
CA ILE A 169 -35.63 -10.17 18.81
C ILE A 169 -35.45 -8.95 19.69
N GLU A 170 -35.93 -9.06 20.92
CA GLU A 170 -35.79 -8.03 21.94
C GLU A 170 -34.38 -8.05 22.56
N CYS A 171 -33.86 -6.86 22.89
CA CYS A 171 -32.60 -6.72 23.63
C CYS A 171 -32.80 -7.12 25.09
N LEU A 172 -31.80 -7.78 25.66
CA LEU A 172 -31.79 -8.13 27.08
C LEU A 172 -31.80 -6.86 27.95
N PRO A 173 -32.69 -6.75 28.94
CA PRO A 173 -32.68 -5.64 29.88
C PRO A 173 -31.43 -5.70 30.80
N PRO A 174 -31.01 -4.58 31.40
CA PRO A 174 -29.80 -4.51 32.23
C PRO A 174 -29.73 -5.55 33.36
N ASP A 175 -30.87 -5.84 34.00
CA ASP A 175 -30.97 -6.86 35.05
C ASP A 175 -30.60 -8.26 34.53
N GLU A 176 -31.19 -8.66 33.39
CA GLU A 176 -30.90 -9.95 32.76
C GLU A 176 -29.47 -10.03 32.22
N VAL A 177 -28.94 -8.92 31.68
CA VAL A 177 -27.52 -8.83 31.28
C VAL A 177 -26.60 -9.11 32.46
N CYS A 178 -26.93 -8.56 33.63
CA CYS A 178 -26.18 -8.79 34.86
C CYS A 178 -26.26 -10.26 35.31
N GLU A 179 -27.45 -10.88 35.25
CA GLU A 179 -27.63 -12.30 35.54
C GLU A 179 -26.79 -13.19 34.61
N VAL A 180 -26.82 -12.93 33.29
CA VAL A 180 -26.02 -13.67 32.31
C VAL A 180 -24.52 -13.55 32.60
N ALA A 181 -24.03 -12.34 32.84
CA ALA A 181 -22.61 -12.10 33.09
C ALA A 181 -22.12 -12.76 34.39
N THR A 182 -22.90 -12.67 35.46
CA THR A 182 -22.57 -13.24 36.79
C THR A 182 -22.72 -14.75 36.86
N ALA A 183 -23.56 -15.34 36.00
CA ALA A 183 -23.67 -16.80 35.88
C ALA A 183 -22.57 -17.40 34.99
N LEU A 184 -22.05 -16.67 33.99
CA LEU A 184 -20.90 -17.13 33.18
C LEU A 184 -19.56 -16.93 33.90
N TYR A 185 -19.44 -15.82 34.63
CA TYR A 185 -18.18 -15.38 35.20
C TYR A 185 -18.37 -14.94 36.65
N THR A 186 -17.40 -15.31 37.49
CA THR A 186 -17.34 -14.94 38.89
C THR A 186 -16.88 -13.47 39.02
N VAL A 187 -17.80 -12.52 38.86
CA VAL A 187 -17.53 -11.06 38.87
C VAL A 187 -18.50 -10.29 39.78
N PRO A 188 -18.13 -9.09 40.30
CA PRO A 188 -18.99 -8.34 41.22
C PRO A 188 -20.28 -7.81 40.57
N ARG A 189 -21.43 -8.28 41.06
CA ARG A 189 -22.77 -7.96 40.50
C ARG A 189 -23.04 -6.45 40.44
N ASN A 190 -22.68 -5.71 41.47
CA ASN A 190 -22.93 -4.26 41.56
C ASN A 190 -22.23 -3.48 40.42
N ILE A 191 -21.00 -3.87 40.09
CA ILE A 191 -20.22 -3.21 39.02
C ILE A 191 -20.78 -3.60 37.66
N VAL A 192 -21.09 -4.88 37.46
CA VAL A 192 -21.69 -5.37 36.21
C VAL A 192 -23.00 -4.64 35.90
N TYR A 193 -23.87 -4.51 36.91
CA TYR A 193 -25.12 -3.78 36.77
C TYR A 193 -24.88 -2.31 36.43
N ALA A 194 -24.00 -1.63 37.17
CA ALA A 194 -23.66 -0.23 36.90
C ALA A 194 -23.16 -0.02 35.46
N LEU A 195 -22.31 -0.92 34.95
CA LEU A 195 -21.81 -0.90 33.57
C LEU A 195 -22.92 -1.13 32.53
N SER A 196 -23.88 -2.01 32.82
CA SER A 196 -24.98 -2.35 31.90
C SER A 196 -25.99 -1.22 31.68
N VAL A 197 -26.06 -0.26 32.62
CA VAL A 197 -26.98 0.90 32.56
C VAL A 197 -26.31 2.12 31.91
N LEU A 198 -25.02 2.07 31.60
CA LEU A 198 -24.28 3.22 31.09
C LEU A 198 -24.79 3.68 29.72
N LEU A 199 -25.11 4.97 29.62
CA LEU A 199 -25.48 5.65 28.38
C LEU A 199 -24.36 6.54 27.88
N SER A 200 -24.25 6.65 26.55
CA SER A 200 -23.30 7.51 25.88
C SER A 200 -23.72 8.98 26.01
N PRO A 201 -22.81 9.88 26.42
CA PRO A 201 -23.14 11.27 26.72
C PRO A 201 -23.60 12.11 25.51
N ARG A 202 -23.37 11.65 24.26
CA ARG A 202 -23.80 12.37 23.05
C ARG A 202 -25.02 11.77 22.36
N THR A 203 -25.10 10.44 22.29
CA THR A 203 -26.12 9.75 21.47
C THR A 203 -27.28 9.20 22.30
N ASN A 204 -27.20 9.26 23.64
CA ASN A 204 -28.17 8.67 24.56
C ASN A 204 -28.44 7.17 24.31
N THR A 205 -27.53 6.50 23.60
CA THR A 205 -27.52 5.06 23.35
C THR A 205 -26.65 4.35 24.39
N PRO A 206 -26.81 3.04 24.63
CA PRO A 206 -25.93 2.29 25.53
C PRO A 206 -24.45 2.50 25.16
N LEU A 207 -23.63 2.87 26.15
CA LEU A 207 -22.18 3.04 25.98
C LEU A 207 -21.49 1.68 25.86
N VAL A 208 -22.01 0.67 26.55
CA VAL A 208 -21.43 -0.68 26.64
C VAL A 208 -22.35 -1.68 25.95
N SER A 209 -21.81 -2.40 24.96
CA SER A 209 -22.53 -3.54 24.37
C SER A 209 -22.41 -4.79 25.25
N LEU A 210 -23.38 -5.71 25.16
CA LEU A 210 -23.31 -7.00 25.86
C LEU A 210 -22.00 -7.75 25.54
N ARG A 211 -21.54 -7.70 24.28
CA ARG A 211 -20.27 -8.32 23.87
C ARG A 211 -19.07 -7.71 24.59
N CYS A 212 -19.00 -6.38 24.68
CA CYS A 212 -17.93 -5.69 25.41
C CYS A 212 -17.95 -6.02 26.90
N LEU A 213 -19.14 -6.08 27.51
CA LEU A 213 -19.29 -6.44 28.92
C LEU A 213 -18.85 -7.88 29.20
N LEU A 214 -19.22 -8.83 28.34
CA LEU A 214 -18.79 -10.23 28.48
C LEU A 214 -17.28 -10.38 28.26
N LYS A 215 -16.68 -9.64 27.32
CA LYS A 215 -15.22 -9.56 27.15
C LYS A 215 -14.55 -9.05 28.44
N TRP A 216 -15.06 -7.96 29.00
CA TRP A 216 -14.56 -7.41 30.26
C TRP A 216 -14.65 -8.43 31.41
N CYS A 217 -15.79 -9.12 31.57
CA CYS A 217 -15.96 -10.15 32.60
C CYS A 217 -14.94 -11.28 32.45
N LYS A 218 -14.70 -11.75 31.21
CA LYS A 218 -13.71 -12.79 30.88
C LYS A 218 -12.29 -12.36 31.21
N ARG A 219 -11.95 -11.08 31.08
CA ARG A 219 -10.63 -10.55 31.47
C ARG A 219 -10.49 -10.43 32.98
N VAL A 220 -11.52 -9.88 33.65
CA VAL A 220 -11.50 -9.65 35.10
C VAL A 220 -11.38 -10.96 35.89
N ILE A 221 -12.12 -12.01 35.53
CA ILE A 221 -12.08 -13.30 36.25
C ILE A 221 -10.67 -13.90 36.30
N ARG A 222 -9.84 -13.69 35.27
CA ARG A 222 -8.44 -14.18 35.24
C ARG A 222 -7.51 -13.41 36.15
N ARG A 223 -7.91 -12.22 36.58
CA ARG A 223 -7.12 -11.30 37.41
C ARG A 223 -7.63 -11.23 38.85
N LEU A 224 -8.84 -11.72 39.11
CA LEU A 224 -9.37 -11.81 40.46
C LEU A 224 -8.63 -12.91 41.25
N PRO A 225 -8.21 -12.63 42.50
CA PRO A 225 -7.70 -13.66 43.40
C PRO A 225 -8.76 -14.72 43.67
N ALA A 226 -8.36 -16.00 43.73
CA ALA A 226 -9.27 -17.12 44.00
C ALA A 226 -10.03 -17.02 45.35
N THR A 227 -9.59 -16.13 46.25
CA THR A 227 -10.13 -15.92 47.60
C THR A 227 -11.09 -14.73 47.73
N CYS A 228 -11.40 -14.00 46.66
CA CYS A 228 -12.27 -12.81 46.73
C CYS A 228 -13.75 -13.19 46.95
N SER A 229 -14.34 -12.74 48.06
CA SER A 229 -15.80 -12.79 48.27
C SER A 229 -16.49 -11.70 47.44
N LEU A 230 -17.44 -12.10 46.59
CA LEU A 230 -18.06 -11.24 45.58
C LEU A 230 -19.06 -10.21 46.16
N ASP A 231 -19.57 -10.48 47.35
CA ASP A 231 -20.49 -9.61 48.10
C ASP A 231 -19.78 -8.77 49.18
N GLY A 232 -18.44 -8.85 49.24
CA GLY A 232 -17.61 -8.18 50.23
C GLY A 232 -17.05 -6.82 49.78
N PHE A 233 -16.23 -6.22 50.64
CA PHE A 233 -15.48 -5.01 50.33
C PHE A 233 -14.45 -5.26 49.22
N ILE A 234 -14.61 -4.56 48.08
CA ILE A 234 -13.65 -4.56 46.98
C ILE A 234 -12.55 -3.54 47.30
N SER A 235 -11.29 -3.98 47.38
CA SER A 235 -10.16 -3.08 47.60
C SER A 235 -9.99 -2.06 46.47
N SER A 236 -9.39 -0.91 46.78
CA SER A 236 -9.10 0.12 45.78
C SER A 236 -8.24 -0.43 44.63
N THR A 237 -7.21 -1.22 44.93
CA THR A 237 -6.32 -1.82 43.94
C THR A 237 -7.05 -2.76 42.97
N LEU A 238 -8.04 -3.53 43.44
CA LEU A 238 -8.87 -4.37 42.58
C LEU A 238 -9.79 -3.53 41.69
N ARG A 239 -10.36 -2.43 42.22
CA ARG A 239 -11.16 -1.49 41.40
C ARG A 239 -10.32 -0.87 40.29
N GLU A 240 -9.12 -0.41 40.60
CA GLU A 240 -8.19 0.15 39.61
C GLU A 240 -7.84 -0.86 38.52
N LEU A 241 -7.57 -2.12 38.88
CA LEU A 241 -7.32 -3.19 37.91
C LEU A 241 -8.54 -3.45 37.02
N MET A 242 -9.71 -3.59 37.61
CA MET A 242 -10.96 -3.80 36.86
C MET A 242 -11.25 -2.63 35.92
N PHE A 243 -10.93 -1.40 36.33
CA PHE A 243 -11.09 -0.20 35.52
C PHE A 243 -10.14 -0.18 34.32
N ARG A 244 -8.87 -0.59 34.49
CA ARG A 244 -7.94 -0.73 33.36
C ARG A 244 -8.48 -1.72 32.31
N GLU A 245 -9.01 -2.86 32.73
CA GLU A 245 -9.65 -3.81 31.81
C GLU A 245 -10.90 -3.23 31.13
N ALA A 246 -11.69 -2.44 31.87
CA ALA A 246 -12.89 -1.79 31.33
C ALA A 246 -12.52 -0.75 30.27
N PHE A 247 -11.51 0.08 30.56
CA PHE A 247 -10.97 1.05 29.62
C PHE A 247 -10.51 0.36 28.33
N ASP A 248 -9.72 -0.70 28.45
CA ASP A 248 -9.16 -1.42 27.29
C ASP A 248 -10.26 -2.07 26.43
N CYS A 249 -11.36 -2.55 27.01
CA CYS A 249 -12.45 -3.19 26.26
C CYS A 249 -13.48 -2.22 25.65
N ILE A 250 -13.65 -1.03 26.25
CA ILE A 250 -14.80 -0.14 25.97
C ILE A 250 -14.33 1.19 25.37
N LEU A 251 -13.30 1.82 25.94
CA LEU A 251 -12.93 3.21 25.62
C LEU A 251 -11.64 3.34 24.81
N ALA A 252 -10.77 2.34 24.83
CA ALA A 252 -9.47 2.42 24.17
C ALA A 252 -9.55 2.58 22.64
N GLY A 253 -10.69 2.29 22.01
CA GLY A 253 -10.92 2.51 20.57
C GLY A 253 -11.27 3.95 20.18
N TYR A 254 -11.48 4.85 21.14
CA TYR A 254 -11.81 6.25 20.87
C TYR A 254 -10.55 7.12 20.73
N PRO A 255 -10.53 8.09 19.80
CA PRO A 255 -9.45 9.08 19.72
C PRO A 255 -9.42 9.96 20.98
N GLU A 256 -8.23 10.48 21.29
CA GLU A 256 -8.09 11.48 22.37
C GLU A 256 -8.90 12.75 22.07
N GLY A 257 -9.61 13.23 23.09
CA GLY A 257 -10.44 14.43 23.00
C GLY A 257 -11.54 14.44 24.06
N ASP A 258 -12.39 15.46 24.03
CA ASP A 258 -13.43 15.69 25.05
C ASP A 258 -14.38 14.50 25.20
N VAL A 259 -14.67 13.78 24.11
CA VAL A 259 -15.55 12.60 24.11
C VAL A 259 -14.99 11.47 24.97
N LEU A 260 -13.70 11.18 24.83
CA LEU A 260 -13.03 10.13 25.60
C LEU A 260 -12.99 10.52 27.08
N THR A 261 -12.68 11.78 27.39
CA THR A 261 -12.63 12.29 28.77
C THR A 261 -14.00 12.17 29.45
N SER A 262 -15.08 12.64 28.81
CA SER A 262 -16.43 12.53 29.37
C SER A 262 -16.89 11.08 29.53
N ALA A 263 -16.57 10.21 28.57
CA ALA A 263 -16.90 8.79 28.68
C ALA A 263 -16.09 8.08 29.79
N MET A 264 -14.84 8.48 30.00
CA MET A 264 -13.98 7.99 31.07
C MET A 264 -14.49 8.41 32.45
N GLU A 265 -14.98 9.64 32.61
CA GLU A 265 -15.60 10.11 33.86
C GLU A 265 -16.84 9.29 34.23
N VAL A 266 -17.70 9.03 33.24
CA VAL A 266 -18.91 8.20 33.42
C VAL A 266 -18.53 6.76 33.81
N LEU A 267 -17.52 6.17 33.16
CA LEU A 267 -17.03 4.83 33.48
C LEU A 267 -16.39 4.76 34.88
N ALA A 268 -15.58 5.75 35.24
CA ALA A 268 -14.94 5.83 36.56
C ALA A 268 -15.96 5.95 37.68
N GLY A 269 -17.00 6.78 37.48
CA GLY A 269 -18.13 6.92 38.41
C GLY A 269 -18.86 5.60 38.66
N ALA A 270 -19.14 4.82 37.60
CA ALA A 270 -19.80 3.52 37.72
C ALA A 270 -18.97 2.48 38.51
N MET A 271 -17.65 2.60 38.48
CA MET A 271 -16.73 1.69 39.19
C MET A 271 -16.32 2.22 40.58
N GLY A 272 -16.81 3.40 40.98
CA GLY A 272 -16.48 4.03 42.27
C GLY A 272 -15.05 4.55 42.36
N ILE A 273 -14.48 5.03 41.25
CA ILE A 273 -13.13 5.60 41.14
C ILE A 273 -13.24 7.09 40.84
N SER A 274 -12.38 7.90 41.47
CA SER A 274 -12.30 9.33 41.17
C SER A 274 -11.75 9.56 39.75
N PRO A 275 -12.31 10.52 38.97
CA PRO A 275 -11.83 10.85 37.63
C PRO A 275 -10.32 11.10 37.54
N ASN A 276 -9.73 11.78 38.54
CA ASN A 276 -8.30 12.07 38.56
C ASN A 276 -7.44 10.80 38.66
N VAL A 277 -7.92 9.80 39.43
CA VAL A 277 -7.24 8.50 39.56
C VAL A 277 -7.38 7.72 38.26
N ALA A 278 -8.57 7.71 37.67
CA ALA A 278 -8.82 7.09 36.37
C ALA A 278 -7.91 7.66 35.26
N GLU A 279 -7.76 8.98 35.21
CA GLU A 279 -6.86 9.64 34.27
C GLU A 279 -5.40 9.24 34.50
N SER A 280 -4.92 9.24 35.74
CA SER A 280 -3.56 8.80 36.07
C SER A 280 -3.32 7.33 35.69
N LEU A 281 -4.27 6.42 35.92
CA LEU A 281 -4.12 5.01 35.56
C LEU A 281 -3.94 4.78 34.05
N VAL A 282 -4.60 5.60 33.22
CA VAL A 282 -4.57 5.47 31.76
C VAL A 282 -3.40 6.26 31.16
N LYS A 283 -3.25 7.51 31.59
CA LYS A 283 -2.30 8.46 31.00
C LYS A 283 -0.96 8.46 31.68
N GLU A 284 -0.81 8.08 32.95
CA GLU A 284 0.45 8.16 33.72
C GLU A 284 1.20 6.85 33.88
N ASN A 285 0.53 5.72 33.67
CA ASN A 285 1.13 4.40 33.81
C ASN A 285 2.19 4.12 32.73
N ARG A 286 3.36 3.61 33.14
CA ARG A 286 4.42 3.12 32.25
C ARG A 286 4.68 1.64 32.56
N PRO A 287 4.07 0.70 31.82
CA PRO A 287 4.33 -0.71 32.00
C PRO A 287 5.80 -1.06 31.73
N GLU A 288 6.35 -1.97 32.52
CA GLU A 288 7.68 -2.55 32.28
C GLU A 288 7.56 -3.88 31.56
N MET A 289 8.57 -4.23 30.77
CA MET A 289 8.67 -5.54 30.13
C MET A 289 9.88 -6.29 30.65
N VAL A 290 9.66 -7.53 31.09
CA VAL A 290 10.68 -8.42 31.62
C VAL A 290 10.69 -9.70 30.78
N LEU A 291 11.85 -9.98 30.18
CA LEU A 291 12.11 -11.18 29.37
C LEU A 291 12.72 -12.25 30.28
N ALA A 292 11.99 -13.34 30.53
CA ALA A 292 12.50 -14.52 31.23
C ALA A 292 12.80 -15.65 30.23
N ARG A 293 13.30 -16.81 30.71
CA ARG A 293 13.70 -17.93 29.84
C ARG A 293 12.53 -18.63 29.15
N GLU A 294 11.35 -18.63 29.78
CA GLU A 294 10.17 -19.38 29.31
C GLU A 294 8.93 -18.50 29.11
N TYR A 295 8.99 -17.24 29.57
CA TYR A 295 7.86 -16.32 29.51
C TYR A 295 8.33 -14.86 29.32
N VAL A 296 7.43 -14.04 28.79
CA VAL A 296 7.58 -12.59 28.70
C VAL A 296 6.49 -11.96 29.54
N THR A 297 6.89 -11.15 30.51
CA THR A 297 5.96 -10.33 31.29
C THR A 297 5.93 -8.93 30.70
N VAL A 298 4.75 -8.49 30.28
CA VAL A 298 4.50 -7.12 29.78
C VAL A 298 3.46 -6.50 30.70
N GLY A 299 3.89 -5.56 31.56
CA GLY A 299 3.04 -4.94 32.56
C GLY A 299 2.32 -5.97 33.43
N ARG A 300 0.99 -5.99 33.35
CA ARG A 300 0.13 -6.90 34.12
C ARG A 300 -0.04 -8.31 33.55
N VAL A 301 0.57 -8.64 32.41
CA VAL A 301 0.35 -9.92 31.70
C VAL A 301 1.63 -10.70 31.57
N THR A 302 1.54 -12.03 31.66
CA THR A 302 2.65 -12.95 31.38
C THR A 302 2.27 -13.92 30.26
N LEU A 303 3.05 -13.94 29.19
CA LEU A 303 2.83 -14.77 28.00
C LEU A 303 3.94 -15.81 27.87
N PRO A 304 3.64 -17.06 27.43
CA PRO A 304 4.65 -18.08 27.19
C PRO A 304 5.46 -17.81 25.92
N LEU A 305 6.74 -18.20 25.91
CA LEU A 305 7.60 -18.18 24.72
C LEU A 305 7.34 -19.41 23.84
N PHE A 306 7.21 -19.24 22.53
CA PHE A 306 6.95 -20.35 21.58
C PHE A 306 8.24 -20.95 20.99
N SER A 307 9.29 -20.14 20.84
CA SER A 307 10.61 -20.61 20.41
C SER A 307 11.72 -19.77 21.04
N PHE A 308 12.83 -20.41 21.44
CA PHE A 308 14.00 -19.73 22.03
C PHE A 308 14.97 -19.19 20.96
N ALA A 309 14.60 -19.23 19.68
CA ALA A 309 15.42 -18.67 18.62
C ALA A 309 15.38 -17.15 18.75
N MET A 310 16.31 -16.58 19.51
CA MET A 310 16.56 -15.14 19.44
C MET A 310 16.86 -14.84 17.97
N PRO A 311 16.05 -14.01 17.30
CA PRO A 311 16.42 -13.56 15.97
C PRO A 311 17.80 -12.93 16.09
N GLU A 312 18.73 -13.34 15.22
CA GLU A 312 20.02 -12.66 15.08
C GLU A 312 19.71 -11.17 14.96
N ARG A 313 20.18 -10.38 15.93
CA ARG A 313 19.92 -8.94 16.09
C ARG A 313 20.58 -8.10 14.99
N GLU A 314 20.62 -8.60 13.77
CA GLU A 314 21.11 -7.91 12.59
C GLU A 314 19.96 -7.48 11.66
N SER A 315 18.91 -6.82 12.17
CA SER A 315 18.17 -5.88 11.31
C SER A 315 17.34 -4.80 12.03
N ARG A 316 17.94 -3.60 12.09
CA ARG A 316 17.41 -2.33 11.53
C ARG A 316 16.47 -1.39 12.32
N VAL A 317 15.83 -1.72 13.44
CA VAL A 317 14.96 -0.71 14.12
C VAL A 317 15.12 -0.72 15.65
N ALA A 318 15.43 0.44 16.23
CA ALA A 318 15.48 0.63 17.67
C ALA A 318 14.05 0.79 18.23
N PHE A 319 13.69 -0.03 19.23
CA PHE A 319 12.42 0.11 19.94
C PHE A 319 12.59 1.12 21.08
N ALA A 320 11.94 2.27 20.96
CA ALA A 320 11.89 3.24 22.05
C ALA A 320 10.77 2.88 23.01
N ALA A 321 11.11 2.53 24.26
CA ALA A 321 10.16 2.20 25.32
C ALA A 321 9.47 3.47 25.89
N THR A 322 8.77 4.20 25.01
CA THR A 322 7.93 5.33 25.39
C THR A 322 6.74 4.84 26.21
N LYS A 323 6.15 5.75 26.96
CA LYS A 323 4.98 5.43 27.78
C LYS A 323 3.82 4.96 26.92
N HIS A 324 3.53 5.68 25.83
CA HIS A 324 2.50 5.29 24.88
C HIS A 324 2.75 3.90 24.27
N ALA A 325 3.98 3.62 23.84
CA ALA A 325 4.33 2.32 23.24
C ALA A 325 4.21 1.18 24.27
N MET A 326 4.69 1.37 25.50
CA MET A 326 4.60 0.33 26.53
C MET A 326 3.16 0.05 26.97
N SER A 327 2.32 1.09 27.08
CA SER A 327 0.89 0.91 27.38
C SER A 327 0.15 0.21 26.25
N LEU A 328 0.46 0.54 24.99
CA LEU A 328 -0.13 -0.17 23.85
C LEU A 328 0.36 -1.62 23.77
N LEU A 329 1.65 -1.88 24.04
CA LEU A 329 2.22 -3.23 24.08
C LEU A 329 1.54 -4.09 25.15
N GLU A 330 1.31 -3.54 26.35
CA GLU A 330 0.56 -4.20 27.42
C GLU A 330 -0.87 -4.54 26.96
N ARG A 331 -1.60 -3.58 26.36
CA ARG A 331 -2.97 -3.79 25.87
C ARG A 331 -3.07 -4.92 24.83
N ILE A 332 -2.12 -4.94 23.89
CA ILE A 332 -2.06 -5.99 22.86
C ILE A 332 -1.73 -7.33 23.53
N ALA A 333 -0.79 -7.38 24.48
CA ALA A 333 -0.47 -8.59 25.23
C ALA A 333 -1.66 -9.13 26.04
N VAL A 334 -2.47 -8.26 26.66
CA VAL A 334 -3.73 -8.64 27.34
C VAL A 334 -4.71 -9.26 26.35
N ALA A 335 -4.88 -8.67 25.16
CA ALA A 335 -5.79 -9.19 24.14
C ALA A 335 -5.34 -10.57 23.60
N VAL A 336 -4.03 -10.76 23.42
CA VAL A 336 -3.44 -12.06 23.04
C VAL A 336 -3.70 -13.12 24.12
N GLU A 337 -3.47 -12.81 25.40
CA GLU A 337 -3.80 -13.76 26.47
C GLU A 337 -5.29 -14.12 26.46
N ALA A 338 -6.17 -13.15 26.19
CA ALA A 338 -7.63 -13.31 26.14
C ALA A 338 -8.14 -14.06 24.89
N ASN A 339 -7.27 -14.41 23.93
CA ASN A 339 -7.59 -14.94 22.59
C ASN A 339 -8.57 -14.01 21.84
N GLU A 340 -8.33 -12.71 21.89
CA GLU A 340 -9.14 -11.70 21.21
C GLU A 340 -8.49 -11.26 19.90
N ASN A 341 -9.31 -10.94 18.89
CA ASN A 341 -8.83 -10.32 17.66
C ASN A 341 -8.67 -8.81 17.89
N VAL A 342 -7.54 -8.23 17.47
CA VAL A 342 -7.20 -6.83 17.75
C VAL A 342 -7.30 -5.98 16.49
N LEU A 343 -7.88 -4.78 16.62
CA LEU A 343 -7.94 -3.77 15.56
C LEU A 343 -7.24 -2.49 16.04
N LEU A 344 -6.17 -2.08 15.37
CA LEU A 344 -5.45 -0.84 15.65
C LEU A 344 -5.89 0.26 14.69
N THR A 345 -6.47 1.33 15.22
CA THR A 345 -6.90 2.51 14.46
C THR A 345 -6.00 3.69 14.76
N GLY A 346 -5.62 4.49 13.76
CA GLY A 346 -4.79 5.68 13.98
C GLY A 346 -4.11 6.17 12.71
N GLU A 347 -3.37 7.27 12.76
CA GLU A 347 -2.64 7.76 11.58
C GLU A 347 -1.52 6.79 11.15
N THR A 348 -1.05 6.90 9.91
CA THR A 348 0.09 6.10 9.44
C THR A 348 1.39 6.52 10.09
N GLY A 349 2.25 5.57 10.45
CA GLY A 349 3.58 5.88 10.98
C GLY A 349 3.67 6.13 12.47
N VAL A 350 2.57 5.92 13.20
CA VAL A 350 2.54 5.94 14.67
C VAL A 350 3.02 4.62 15.31
N GLY A 351 3.44 3.63 14.51
CA GLY A 351 4.01 2.37 15.00
C GLY A 351 3.05 1.18 15.13
N LYS A 352 1.84 1.24 14.55
CA LYS A 352 0.83 0.16 14.60
C LYS A 352 1.36 -1.21 14.14
N THR A 353 1.94 -1.27 12.94
CA THR A 353 2.51 -2.52 12.38
C THR A 353 3.73 -2.97 13.18
N PHE A 354 4.58 -2.01 13.57
CA PHE A 354 5.83 -2.27 14.28
C PHE A 354 5.62 -2.87 15.67
N ILE A 355 4.62 -2.41 16.44
CA ILE A 355 4.42 -2.91 17.80
C ILE A 355 3.91 -4.36 17.84
N VAL A 356 3.10 -4.76 16.84
CA VAL A 356 2.64 -6.14 16.69
C VAL A 356 3.80 -7.05 16.26
N GLN A 357 4.61 -6.59 15.30
CA GLN A 357 5.85 -7.28 14.90
C GLN A 357 6.79 -7.47 16.08
N TYR A 358 7.03 -6.40 16.85
CA TYR A 358 7.89 -6.44 18.03
C TYR A 358 7.41 -7.46 19.05
N LEU A 359 6.12 -7.49 19.38
CA LEU A 359 5.56 -8.47 20.31
C LEU A 359 5.72 -9.90 19.80
N ALA A 360 5.44 -10.15 18.51
CA ALA A 360 5.59 -11.46 17.90
C ALA A 360 7.05 -11.94 17.95
N ASP A 361 7.99 -11.06 17.63
CA ASP A 361 9.43 -11.33 17.67
C ASP A 361 9.90 -11.64 19.10
N GLN A 362 9.42 -10.88 20.11
CA GLN A 362 9.74 -11.17 21.52
C GLN A 362 9.20 -12.53 21.98
N LEU A 363 8.06 -12.98 21.44
CA LEU A 363 7.45 -14.27 21.77
C LEU A 363 8.02 -15.45 20.98
N GLY A 364 8.87 -15.18 19.98
CA GLY A 364 9.36 -16.18 19.03
C GLY A 364 8.25 -16.76 18.16
N GLN A 365 7.22 -15.97 17.86
CA GLN A 365 6.04 -16.37 17.11
C GLN A 365 6.09 -15.83 15.68
N LYS A 366 5.77 -16.68 14.70
CA LYS A 366 5.79 -16.28 13.28
C LYS A 366 4.60 -15.36 12.99
N LEU A 367 4.88 -14.14 12.52
CA LEU A 367 3.87 -13.16 12.09
C LEU A 367 3.87 -13.03 10.57
N ILE A 368 2.71 -13.24 9.95
CA ILE A 368 2.48 -13.02 8.53
C ILE A 368 1.78 -11.66 8.36
N VAL A 369 2.49 -10.68 7.81
CA VAL A 369 1.89 -9.39 7.45
C VAL A 369 1.32 -9.48 6.05
N HIS A 370 0.03 -9.21 5.90
CA HIS A 370 -0.67 -9.19 4.62
C HIS A 370 -1.33 -7.82 4.45
N ASN A 371 -0.89 -7.07 3.43
CA ASN A 371 -1.39 -5.72 3.18
C ASN A 371 -2.55 -5.81 2.18
N LEU A 372 -3.73 -5.38 2.58
CA LEU A 372 -4.94 -5.46 1.78
C LEU A 372 -5.08 -4.24 0.88
N ASN A 373 -5.54 -4.49 -0.35
CA ASN A 373 -5.86 -3.46 -1.34
C ASN A 373 -7.17 -3.82 -2.08
N GLN A 374 -7.63 -2.93 -2.95
CA GLN A 374 -8.89 -3.13 -3.70
C GLN A 374 -8.84 -4.26 -4.74
N GLN A 375 -7.65 -4.77 -5.09
CA GLN A 375 -7.45 -5.88 -6.02
C GLN A 375 -7.06 -7.18 -5.32
N THR A 376 -7.07 -7.21 -3.98
CA THR A 376 -6.74 -8.43 -3.27
C THR A 376 -7.85 -9.43 -3.53
N ASP A 377 -7.54 -10.46 -4.30
CA ASP A 377 -8.49 -11.50 -4.62
C ASP A 377 -8.64 -12.46 -3.44
N THR A 378 -9.83 -13.03 -3.30
CA THR A 378 -10.10 -14.11 -2.35
C THR A 378 -9.18 -15.33 -2.57
N SER A 379 -8.78 -15.56 -3.82
CA SER A 379 -7.85 -16.62 -4.21
C SER A 379 -6.43 -16.43 -3.66
N ASP A 380 -5.98 -15.20 -3.46
CA ASP A 380 -4.68 -14.90 -2.83
C ASP A 380 -4.72 -15.09 -1.33
N PHE A 381 -5.86 -14.77 -0.73
CA PHE A 381 -6.03 -14.73 0.71
C PHE A 381 -6.34 -16.12 1.29
N MET A 382 -7.34 -16.83 0.75
CA MET A 382 -7.73 -18.18 1.17
C MET A 382 -7.02 -19.28 0.37
N GLY A 383 -6.74 -19.02 -0.90
CA GLY A 383 -6.19 -20.00 -1.83
C GLY A 383 -7.11 -20.24 -3.00
N GLY A 384 -6.52 -20.56 -4.14
CA GLY A 384 -7.24 -20.75 -5.39
C GLY A 384 -6.42 -21.52 -6.42
N TRP A 385 -7.08 -21.84 -7.53
CA TRP A 385 -6.45 -22.51 -8.67
C TRP A 385 -5.59 -21.52 -9.45
N LYS A 386 -4.28 -21.75 -9.45
CA LYS A 386 -3.33 -20.93 -10.18
C LYS A 386 -2.63 -21.70 -11.27
N PRO A 387 -2.23 -21.03 -12.38
CA PRO A 387 -1.27 -21.58 -13.33
C PRO A 387 -0.08 -22.21 -12.60
N LEU A 388 0.25 -23.47 -12.91
CA LEU A 388 1.46 -24.07 -12.38
C LEU A 388 2.68 -23.47 -13.09
N ASP A 389 3.25 -22.38 -12.54
CA ASP A 389 4.57 -21.92 -12.95
C ASP A 389 5.65 -22.82 -12.33
N VAL A 390 6.04 -23.82 -13.10
CA VAL A 390 7.09 -24.76 -12.68
C VAL A 390 8.42 -24.05 -12.43
N GLY A 391 8.64 -22.87 -13.02
CA GLY A 391 9.82 -22.04 -12.77
C GLY A 391 9.95 -21.63 -11.30
N VAL A 392 8.85 -21.19 -10.66
CA VAL A 392 8.85 -20.78 -9.25
C VAL A 392 9.16 -21.96 -8.34
N ALA A 393 8.51 -23.10 -8.55
CA ALA A 393 8.76 -24.29 -7.75
C ALA A 393 10.22 -24.79 -7.89
N VAL A 394 10.78 -24.71 -9.09
CA VAL A 394 12.19 -25.05 -9.34
C VAL A 394 13.15 -24.05 -8.71
N ARG A 395 12.84 -22.75 -8.70
CA ARG A 395 13.63 -21.73 -7.98
C ARG A 395 13.60 -21.98 -6.46
N ASN A 396 12.44 -22.28 -5.88
CA ASN A 396 12.33 -22.61 -4.46
C ASN A 396 13.14 -23.85 -4.10
N ALA A 397 13.06 -24.90 -4.92
CA ALA A 397 13.90 -26.09 -4.77
C ALA A 397 15.40 -25.76 -4.92
N TYR A 398 15.76 -24.87 -5.84
CA TYR A 398 17.13 -24.37 -6.01
C TYR A 398 17.62 -23.61 -4.78
N HIS A 399 16.83 -22.67 -4.23
CA HIS A 399 17.23 -21.93 -3.03
C HIS A 399 17.43 -22.87 -1.83
N LYS A 400 16.49 -23.79 -1.61
CA LYS A 400 16.61 -24.82 -0.57
C LYS A 400 17.82 -25.73 -0.80
N PHE A 401 18.08 -26.10 -2.05
CA PHE A 401 19.27 -26.86 -2.41
C PHE A 401 20.55 -26.08 -2.11
N VAL A 402 20.65 -24.80 -2.49
CA VAL A 402 21.85 -23.98 -2.24
C VAL A 402 22.09 -23.78 -0.76
N ASP A 403 21.04 -23.55 0.02
CA ASP A 403 21.15 -23.40 1.47
C ASP A 403 21.68 -24.69 2.11
N LEU A 404 21.02 -25.83 1.86
CA LEU A 404 21.47 -27.15 2.32
C LEU A 404 22.88 -27.50 1.82
N PHE A 405 23.19 -27.16 0.56
CA PHE A 405 24.49 -27.40 -0.03
C PHE A 405 25.57 -26.55 0.64
N SER A 406 25.29 -25.30 0.99
CA SER A 406 26.25 -24.42 1.66
C SER A 406 26.58 -24.88 3.08
N GLN A 407 25.61 -25.49 3.76
CA GLN A 407 25.77 -26.03 5.12
C GLN A 407 26.47 -27.41 5.14
N THR A 408 26.32 -28.21 4.08
CA THR A 408 26.84 -29.58 4.02
C THR A 408 28.10 -29.73 3.16
N PHE A 409 28.33 -28.85 2.19
CA PHE A 409 29.48 -28.84 1.30
C PHE A 409 30.22 -27.50 1.37
N ASN A 410 31.53 -27.51 1.08
CA ASN A 410 32.30 -26.27 1.06
C ASN A 410 31.97 -25.47 -0.22
N ALA A 411 31.28 -24.33 -0.05
CA ALA A 411 30.86 -23.47 -1.16
C ALA A 411 32.04 -22.91 -1.97
N SER A 412 33.15 -22.54 -1.31
CA SER A 412 34.34 -21.96 -1.97
C SER A 412 35.01 -22.90 -2.97
N ARG A 413 34.91 -24.23 -2.78
CA ARG A 413 35.47 -25.22 -3.70
C ARG A 413 34.56 -25.56 -4.88
N ASN A 414 33.26 -25.23 -4.76
CA ASN A 414 32.24 -25.60 -5.74
C ASN A 414 31.63 -24.39 -6.47
N VAL A 415 32.35 -23.26 -6.50
CA VAL A 415 31.88 -22.00 -7.10
C VAL A 415 31.45 -22.20 -8.56
N GLN A 416 32.26 -22.89 -9.38
CA GLN A 416 31.94 -23.14 -10.80
C GLN A 416 30.62 -23.91 -10.99
N PHE A 417 30.32 -24.88 -10.12
CA PHE A 417 29.06 -25.63 -10.18
C PHE A 417 27.88 -24.75 -9.78
N LEU A 418 28.03 -23.96 -8.71
CA LEU A 418 26.98 -23.04 -8.25
C LEU A 418 26.71 -21.94 -9.29
N GLU A 419 27.76 -21.39 -9.93
CA GLU A 419 27.64 -20.42 -11.03
C GLU A 419 26.96 -21.01 -12.26
N ALA A 420 27.32 -22.23 -12.66
CA ALA A 420 26.67 -22.92 -13.78
C ALA A 420 25.20 -23.22 -13.48
N LEU A 421 24.88 -23.65 -12.25
CA LEU A 421 23.51 -23.89 -11.80
C LEU A 421 22.71 -22.59 -11.77
N GLN A 422 23.28 -21.50 -11.24
CA GLN A 422 22.67 -20.18 -11.22
C GLN A 422 22.45 -19.65 -12.65
N ALA A 423 23.40 -19.85 -13.56
CA ALA A 423 23.24 -19.50 -14.97
C ALA A 423 22.12 -20.30 -15.66
N ALA A 424 21.98 -21.58 -15.33
CA ALA A 424 20.89 -22.41 -15.83
C ALA A 424 19.52 -21.95 -15.31
N VAL A 425 19.44 -21.52 -14.04
CA VAL A 425 18.24 -20.90 -13.46
C VAL A 425 17.90 -19.58 -14.17
N ARG A 426 18.89 -18.70 -14.40
CA ARG A 426 18.70 -17.43 -15.13
C ARG A 426 18.21 -17.66 -16.56
N LYS A 427 18.75 -18.66 -17.25
CA LYS A 427 18.32 -19.08 -18.60
C LYS A 427 17.02 -19.89 -18.62
N CYS A 428 16.38 -20.12 -17.47
CA CYS A 428 15.13 -20.86 -17.34
C CYS A 428 15.20 -22.32 -17.84
N LEU A 429 16.37 -22.96 -17.72
CA LEU A 429 16.59 -24.36 -18.12
C LEU A 429 16.11 -25.32 -17.02
N TRP A 430 14.81 -25.31 -16.70
CA TRP A 430 14.24 -25.95 -15.51
C TRP A 430 14.54 -27.45 -15.37
N VAL A 431 14.42 -28.21 -16.47
CA VAL A 431 14.72 -29.66 -16.46
C VAL A 431 16.19 -29.93 -16.13
N ALA A 432 17.10 -29.08 -16.63
CA ALA A 432 18.52 -29.22 -16.33
C ALA A 432 18.79 -28.90 -14.85
N VAL A 433 18.17 -27.84 -14.32
CA VAL A 433 18.30 -27.45 -12.90
C VAL A 433 17.86 -28.57 -11.96
N VAL A 434 16.64 -29.12 -12.15
CA VAL A 434 16.12 -30.19 -11.28
C VAL A 434 16.99 -31.45 -11.35
N LYS A 435 17.48 -31.81 -12.55
CA LYS A 435 18.43 -32.93 -12.69
C LYS A 435 19.75 -32.68 -11.95
N GLN A 436 20.25 -31.45 -11.91
CA GLN A 436 21.44 -31.11 -11.13
C GLN A 436 21.19 -31.14 -9.62
N ILE A 437 20.00 -30.69 -9.16
CA ILE A 437 19.59 -30.80 -7.75
C ILE A 437 19.57 -32.28 -7.33
N LEU A 438 18.93 -33.16 -8.10
CA LEU A 438 18.89 -34.60 -7.83
C LEU A 438 20.29 -35.24 -7.82
N LYS A 439 21.20 -34.81 -8.71
CA LYS A 439 22.61 -35.23 -8.66
C LYS A 439 23.31 -34.77 -7.37
N GLY A 440 23.01 -33.56 -6.90
CA GLY A 440 23.52 -33.05 -5.63
C GLY A 440 22.99 -33.83 -4.43
N VAL A 441 21.70 -34.18 -4.41
CA VAL A 441 21.09 -35.07 -3.41
C VAL A 441 21.79 -36.43 -3.37
N ASN A 442 22.02 -37.05 -4.53
CA ASN A 442 22.74 -38.32 -4.61
C ASN A 442 24.20 -38.20 -4.11
N SER A 443 24.85 -37.07 -4.39
CA SER A 443 26.18 -36.78 -3.87
C SER A 443 26.19 -36.61 -2.36
N PHE A 444 25.14 -36.00 -1.78
CA PHE A 444 24.95 -35.91 -0.34
C PHE A 444 24.74 -37.29 0.30
N LYS A 445 23.90 -38.16 -0.28
CA LYS A 445 23.73 -39.54 0.20
C LYS A 445 25.06 -40.29 0.27
N LEU A 446 25.88 -40.21 -0.78
CA LEU A 446 27.22 -40.78 -0.81
C LEU A 446 28.13 -40.17 0.27
N LYS A 447 28.04 -38.87 0.53
CA LYS A 447 28.81 -38.21 1.59
C LYS A 447 28.34 -38.63 2.98
N ASN A 448 27.03 -38.76 3.20
CA ASN A 448 26.45 -39.18 4.48
C ASN A 448 26.88 -40.61 4.87
N THR A 449 27.08 -41.50 3.88
CA THR A 449 27.65 -42.83 4.15
C THR A 449 29.12 -42.80 4.61
N ARG A 450 29.86 -41.72 4.32
CA ARG A 450 31.27 -41.53 4.72
C ARG A 450 31.41 -40.68 5.98
N GLN A 451 30.49 -39.75 6.20
CA GLN A 451 30.47 -38.80 7.31
C GLN A 451 29.01 -38.64 7.75
N SER A 452 28.66 -39.13 8.93
CA SER A 452 27.29 -39.06 9.45
C SER A 452 26.90 -37.62 9.78
N PHE A 453 25.84 -37.12 9.15
CA PHE A 453 25.19 -35.85 9.48
C PHE A 453 24.03 -36.08 10.46
N SER A 454 23.53 -35.01 11.10
CA SER A 454 22.38 -35.09 12.00
C SER A 454 21.11 -35.55 11.26
N GLU A 455 20.19 -36.22 11.97
CA GLU A 455 18.92 -36.70 11.41
C GLU A 455 18.09 -35.57 10.77
N GLY A 456 18.18 -34.35 11.30
CA GLY A 456 17.53 -33.17 10.72
C GLY A 456 17.94 -32.91 9.27
N PHE A 457 19.26 -32.88 8.99
CA PHE A 457 19.75 -32.67 7.63
C PHE A 457 19.37 -33.83 6.70
N VAL A 458 19.43 -35.07 7.17
CA VAL A 458 19.05 -36.23 6.36
C VAL A 458 17.58 -36.16 5.94
N ASN A 459 16.70 -35.76 6.86
CA ASN A 459 15.27 -35.57 6.57
C ASN A 459 15.03 -34.41 5.59
N GLU A 460 15.73 -33.28 5.74
CA GLU A 460 15.57 -32.14 4.84
C GLU A 460 16.05 -32.43 3.41
N TRP A 461 17.18 -33.14 3.27
CA TRP A 461 17.66 -33.62 1.97
C TRP A 461 16.74 -34.67 1.36
N GLY A 462 16.16 -35.57 2.18
CA GLY A 462 15.15 -36.55 1.74
C GLY A 462 13.87 -35.88 1.24
N LEU A 463 13.38 -34.87 1.95
CA LEU A 463 12.24 -34.07 1.51
C LEU A 463 12.54 -33.37 0.17
N LEU A 464 13.73 -32.79 0.03
CA LEU A 464 14.15 -32.16 -1.23
C LEU A 464 14.19 -33.16 -2.40
N GLU A 465 14.60 -34.40 -2.15
CA GLU A 465 14.58 -35.47 -3.17
C GLU A 465 13.18 -35.76 -3.69
N VAL A 466 12.22 -35.96 -2.78
CA VAL A 466 10.83 -36.23 -3.12
C VAL A 466 10.26 -35.07 -3.91
N THR A 467 10.43 -33.84 -3.41
CA THR A 467 9.94 -32.63 -4.09
C THR A 467 10.58 -32.46 -5.48
N ALA A 468 11.90 -32.67 -5.61
CA ALA A 468 12.59 -32.56 -6.90
C ALA A 468 12.17 -33.66 -7.88
N GLY A 469 11.90 -34.88 -7.40
CA GLY A 469 11.36 -35.99 -8.21
C GLY A 469 9.97 -35.68 -8.75
N GLU A 470 9.04 -35.25 -7.88
CA GLU A 470 7.69 -34.84 -8.27
C GLU A 470 7.71 -33.66 -9.26
N LEU A 471 8.62 -32.69 -9.06
CA LEU A 471 8.80 -31.58 -9.98
C LEU A 471 9.30 -32.03 -11.36
N LEU A 472 10.22 -33.01 -11.40
CA LEU A 472 10.68 -33.57 -12.66
C LEU A 472 9.55 -34.27 -13.41
N ASP A 473 8.75 -35.07 -12.72
CA ASP A 473 7.59 -35.75 -13.30
C ASP A 473 6.55 -34.76 -13.80
N LYS A 474 6.25 -33.71 -13.02
CA LYS A 474 5.35 -32.61 -13.43
C LYS A 474 5.90 -31.88 -14.66
N LEU A 475 7.20 -31.55 -14.69
CA LEU A 475 7.87 -30.91 -15.83
C LEU A 475 7.80 -31.76 -17.11
N GLU A 476 7.88 -33.07 -16.99
CA GLU A 476 7.80 -33.98 -18.13
C GLU A 476 6.36 -34.17 -18.63
N LYS A 477 5.37 -34.24 -17.72
CA LYS A 477 3.93 -34.33 -18.06
C LYS A 477 3.37 -33.03 -18.66
N THR A 478 3.81 -31.86 -18.18
CA THR A 478 3.37 -30.54 -18.69
C THR A 478 4.03 -30.12 -20.01
N LYS A 479 4.76 -31.00 -20.71
CA LYS A 479 5.34 -30.71 -22.02
C LYS A 479 4.30 -30.42 -23.12
N LYS A 480 3.04 -30.86 -22.96
CA LYS A 480 1.97 -30.75 -23.98
C LYS A 480 0.69 -30.04 -23.53
N THR A 481 0.40 -29.98 -22.22
CA THR A 481 -0.85 -29.42 -21.67
C THR A 481 -0.57 -28.52 -20.48
N PHE A 482 -1.39 -27.49 -20.33
CA PHE A 482 -1.33 -26.53 -19.24
C PHE A 482 -2.00 -27.10 -17.97
N ALA A 483 -1.34 -26.98 -16.82
CA ALA A 483 -1.81 -27.50 -15.53
C ALA A 483 -2.10 -26.36 -14.56
N PHE A 484 -3.22 -26.46 -13.83
CA PHE A 484 -3.49 -25.63 -12.67
C PHE A 484 -3.13 -26.41 -11.40
N GLN A 485 -2.69 -25.69 -10.37
CA GLN A 485 -2.52 -26.24 -9.03
C GLN A 485 -3.27 -25.38 -8.04
N PHE A 486 -4.00 -26.01 -7.12
CA PHE A 486 -4.56 -25.29 -5.98
C PHE A 486 -3.43 -24.85 -5.03
N VAL A 487 -3.25 -23.54 -4.88
CA VAL A 487 -2.26 -22.95 -3.98
C VAL A 487 -3.00 -22.39 -2.77
N GLU A 488 -2.66 -22.87 -1.58
CA GLU A 488 -3.24 -22.35 -0.33
C GLU A 488 -2.78 -20.92 -0.06
N GLY A 489 -3.73 -20.06 0.29
CA GLY A 489 -3.50 -18.66 0.62
C GLY A 489 -2.82 -18.47 1.97
N SER A 490 -2.38 -17.24 2.24
CA SER A 490 -1.64 -16.88 3.45
C SER A 490 -2.43 -17.13 4.73
N LEU A 491 -3.75 -16.87 4.71
CA LEU A 491 -4.65 -17.06 5.85
C LEU A 491 -4.78 -18.54 6.21
N VAL A 492 -4.98 -19.41 5.22
CA VAL A 492 -5.15 -20.86 5.45
C VAL A 492 -3.90 -21.48 6.04
N LYS A 493 -2.72 -21.09 5.53
CA LYS A 493 -1.43 -21.52 6.08
C LYS A 493 -1.30 -21.06 7.53
N ALA A 494 -1.60 -19.80 7.82
CA ALA A 494 -1.55 -19.26 9.19
C ALA A 494 -2.52 -19.98 10.14
N TRP A 495 -3.74 -20.23 9.68
CA TRP A 495 -4.80 -20.91 10.43
C TRP A 495 -4.40 -22.34 10.82
N ARG A 496 -3.73 -23.08 9.91
CA ARG A 496 -3.24 -24.44 10.13
C ARG A 496 -1.97 -24.49 10.97
N GLU A 497 -0.97 -23.66 10.65
CA GLU A 497 0.34 -23.66 11.30
C GLU A 497 0.33 -22.96 12.68
N GLY A 498 -0.70 -22.15 12.96
CA GLY A 498 -0.76 -21.35 14.18
C GLY A 498 0.07 -20.08 14.15
N SER A 499 0.49 -19.63 12.97
CA SER A 499 1.16 -18.34 12.80
C SER A 499 0.18 -17.21 13.08
N TRP A 500 0.67 -16.08 13.59
CA TRP A 500 -0.14 -14.87 13.70
C TRP A 500 -0.30 -14.22 12.32
N ILE A 501 -1.44 -13.56 12.10
CA ILE A 501 -1.68 -12.79 10.88
C ILE A 501 -1.99 -11.34 11.21
N LEU A 502 -1.33 -10.41 10.52
CA LEU A 502 -1.60 -8.98 10.57
C LEU A 502 -2.16 -8.52 9.23
N LEU A 503 -3.43 -8.09 9.23
CA LEU A 503 -4.13 -7.52 8.09
C LEU A 503 -3.93 -6.00 8.10
N ASP A 504 -3.01 -5.50 7.28
CA ASP A 504 -2.74 -4.07 7.18
C ASP A 504 -3.70 -3.42 6.16
N GLU A 505 -4.07 -2.16 6.44
CA GLU A 505 -5.06 -1.37 5.68
C GLU A 505 -6.39 -2.12 5.42
N LEU A 506 -6.97 -2.74 6.46
CA LEU A 506 -8.19 -3.57 6.35
C LEU A 506 -9.37 -2.85 5.66
N ASN A 507 -9.45 -1.53 5.77
CA ASN A 507 -10.51 -0.73 5.17
C ASN A 507 -10.38 -0.48 3.65
N LEU A 508 -9.29 -0.93 3.03
CA LEU A 508 -9.09 -0.90 1.58
C LEU A 508 -9.47 -2.24 0.90
N ALA A 509 -9.69 -3.29 1.68
CA ALA A 509 -10.04 -4.61 1.17
C ALA A 509 -11.39 -4.59 0.43
N THR A 510 -11.52 -5.48 -0.55
CA THR A 510 -12.81 -5.79 -1.17
C THR A 510 -13.76 -6.39 -0.14
N THR A 511 -15.04 -6.21 -0.39
CA THR A 511 -16.14 -6.80 0.39
C THR A 511 -16.01 -8.32 0.52
N GLU A 512 -15.72 -9.02 -0.57
CA GLU A 512 -15.50 -10.47 -0.58
C GLU A 512 -14.39 -10.90 0.41
N VAL A 513 -13.26 -10.19 0.43
CA VAL A 513 -12.17 -10.48 1.38
C VAL A 513 -12.60 -10.21 2.82
N LEU A 514 -13.33 -9.11 3.07
CA LEU A 514 -13.84 -8.78 4.40
C LEU A 514 -14.82 -9.84 4.94
N GLU A 515 -15.63 -10.44 4.08
CA GLU A 515 -16.51 -11.55 4.47
C GLU A 515 -15.71 -12.79 4.89
N ARG A 516 -14.65 -13.13 4.16
CA ARG A 516 -13.75 -14.24 4.53
C ARG A 516 -13.03 -13.95 5.84
N VAL A 517 -12.58 -12.71 6.06
CA VAL A 517 -12.04 -12.28 7.35
C VAL A 517 -13.09 -12.42 8.46
N SER A 518 -14.34 -12.00 8.21
CA SER A 518 -15.45 -12.11 9.16
C SER A 518 -15.71 -13.56 9.62
N SER A 519 -15.50 -14.55 8.73
CA SER A 519 -15.64 -15.98 9.04
C SER A 519 -14.55 -16.47 10.02
N VAL A 520 -13.33 -15.97 9.88
CA VAL A 520 -12.17 -16.31 10.72
C VAL A 520 -12.23 -15.65 12.10
N LEU A 521 -12.80 -14.44 12.16
CA LEU A 521 -12.94 -13.68 13.42
C LEU A 521 -14.01 -14.25 14.36
N GLY A 522 -14.89 -15.13 13.86
CA GLY A 522 -15.94 -15.77 14.65
C GLY A 522 -15.39 -16.81 15.65
N GLU A 523 -16.28 -17.33 16.49
CA GLU A 523 -16.01 -18.48 17.37
C GLU A 523 -16.15 -19.80 16.57
N VAL A 524 -15.47 -19.88 15.42
CA VAL A 524 -15.50 -21.04 14.53
C VAL A 524 -14.21 -21.83 14.69
N ASN A 525 -14.33 -23.14 14.86
CA ASN A 525 -13.19 -24.05 15.02
C ASN A 525 -12.67 -24.62 13.70
N ALA A 526 -13.43 -24.48 12.62
CA ALA A 526 -13.17 -25.06 11.32
C ALA A 526 -13.35 -24.03 10.19
N LEU A 527 -12.45 -24.05 9.22
CA LEU A 527 -12.53 -23.24 8.00
C LEU A 527 -12.81 -24.15 6.80
N PHE A 528 -13.79 -23.79 5.97
CA PHE A 528 -14.12 -24.51 4.74
C PHE A 528 -13.55 -23.79 3.52
N LEU A 529 -12.96 -24.55 2.60
CA LEU A 529 -12.48 -24.06 1.31
C LEU A 529 -13.47 -24.46 0.21
N ASN A 530 -14.17 -23.48 -0.35
CA ASN A 530 -15.20 -23.73 -1.36
C ASN A 530 -14.62 -24.18 -2.70
N ASP A 531 -13.39 -23.76 -3.04
CA ASP A 531 -12.80 -23.98 -4.37
C ASP A 531 -12.04 -25.31 -4.52
N LYS A 532 -11.87 -26.08 -3.42
CA LYS A 532 -11.21 -27.39 -3.42
C LYS A 532 -12.28 -28.47 -3.25
N GLY A 533 -12.36 -29.41 -4.20
CA GLY A 533 -13.40 -30.44 -4.25
C GLY A 533 -13.48 -31.36 -3.02
N ASN A 534 -12.41 -31.43 -2.19
CA ASN A 534 -12.45 -32.09 -0.89
C ASN A 534 -12.79 -31.07 0.21
N CYS A 535 -14.05 -31.07 0.64
CA CYS A 535 -14.59 -30.23 1.71
C CYS A 535 -14.15 -30.67 3.13
N GLU A 536 -12.88 -31.03 3.34
CA GLU A 536 -12.42 -31.34 4.70
C GLU A 536 -12.24 -30.02 5.50
N PRO A 537 -12.90 -29.88 6.67
CA PRO A 537 -12.79 -28.68 7.49
C PRO A 537 -11.38 -28.54 8.07
N ILE A 538 -10.73 -27.40 7.84
CA ILE A 538 -9.40 -27.12 8.38
C ILE A 538 -9.56 -26.61 9.81
N GLN A 539 -9.04 -27.38 10.76
CA GLN A 539 -9.12 -27.05 12.19
C GLN A 539 -8.25 -25.85 12.55
N ARG A 540 -8.78 -25.01 13.44
CA ARG A 540 -8.11 -23.82 13.97
C ARG A 540 -6.97 -24.22 14.90
N HIS A 541 -5.77 -23.70 14.64
CA HIS A 541 -4.68 -23.83 15.57
C HIS A 541 -4.89 -22.93 16.81
N LYS A 542 -4.59 -23.45 18.02
CA LYS A 542 -4.83 -22.75 19.29
C LYS A 542 -4.09 -21.41 19.42
N ASN A 543 -2.89 -21.32 18.85
CA ASN A 543 -2.04 -20.12 18.92
C ASN A 543 -2.37 -19.06 17.85
N PHE A 544 -3.31 -19.34 16.95
CA PHE A 544 -3.65 -18.44 15.85
C PHE A 544 -4.37 -17.17 16.36
N HIS A 545 -3.82 -16.01 16.02
CA HIS A 545 -4.34 -14.69 16.36
C HIS A 545 -4.42 -13.79 15.14
N VAL A 546 -5.48 -12.97 15.10
CA VAL A 546 -5.70 -11.97 14.05
C VAL A 546 -5.49 -10.58 14.62
N PHE A 547 -4.58 -9.85 13.99
CA PHE A 547 -4.40 -8.42 14.16
C PHE A 547 -4.83 -7.73 12.88
N ALA A 548 -5.43 -6.55 13.00
CA ALA A 548 -5.79 -5.72 11.87
C ALA A 548 -5.40 -4.27 12.15
N ASN A 549 -4.94 -3.57 11.12
CA ASN A 549 -4.67 -2.15 11.18
C ASN A 549 -5.55 -1.43 10.17
N MET A 550 -6.04 -0.25 10.55
CA MET A 550 -6.65 0.66 9.59
C MET A 550 -6.36 2.11 9.96
N ASN A 551 -6.44 2.97 8.96
CA ASN A 551 -6.43 4.40 9.19
C ASN A 551 -7.87 4.91 9.30
N PRO A 552 -8.16 5.92 10.15
CA PRO A 552 -9.48 6.52 10.26
C PRO A 552 -9.98 7.01 8.88
N PRO A 553 -11.31 7.04 8.64
CA PRO A 553 -11.92 7.39 7.35
C PRO A 553 -11.83 8.88 6.98
N THR A 554 -10.84 9.61 7.50
CA THR A 554 -10.60 11.03 7.20
C THR A 554 -9.75 11.27 5.96
N ASP A 555 -9.13 10.22 5.40
CA ASP A 555 -8.21 10.26 4.27
C ASP A 555 -8.90 9.77 2.97
N PHE A 556 -8.50 10.31 1.82
CA PHE A 556 -9.17 10.04 0.54
C PHE A 556 -9.12 8.54 0.17
N GLY A 557 -10.25 7.98 -0.26
CA GLY A 557 -10.37 6.57 -0.68
C GLY A 557 -10.60 5.55 0.45
N LYS A 558 -10.55 5.97 1.73
CA LYS A 558 -10.73 5.06 2.88
C LYS A 558 -12.18 5.00 3.34
N LYS A 559 -12.75 3.80 3.36
CA LYS A 559 -14.10 3.53 3.86
C LYS A 559 -14.05 3.20 5.36
N ASP A 560 -15.18 3.30 6.05
CA ASP A 560 -15.32 2.74 7.40
C ASP A 560 -15.72 1.26 7.29
N LEU A 561 -15.36 0.46 8.30
CA LEU A 561 -15.69 -0.97 8.32
C LEU A 561 -17.18 -1.18 8.65
N PRO A 562 -17.82 -2.24 8.11
CA PRO A 562 -19.14 -2.66 8.54
C PRO A 562 -19.18 -2.85 10.07
N PRO A 563 -20.14 -2.25 10.79
CA PRO A 563 -20.18 -2.35 12.25
C PRO A 563 -20.29 -3.77 12.80
N SER A 564 -20.90 -4.70 12.05
CA SER A 564 -20.95 -6.12 12.41
C SER A 564 -19.54 -6.73 12.47
N LEU A 565 -18.70 -6.44 11.46
CA LEU A 565 -17.29 -6.84 11.43
C LEU A 565 -16.46 -6.12 12.51
N ARG A 566 -16.59 -4.79 12.61
CA ARG A 566 -15.85 -3.97 13.58
C ARG A 566 -16.10 -4.43 15.02
N SER A 567 -17.33 -4.84 15.35
CA SER A 567 -17.69 -5.35 16.68
C SER A 567 -17.02 -6.67 17.08
N LYS A 568 -16.49 -7.44 16.12
CA LYS A 568 -15.78 -8.71 16.40
C LYS A 568 -14.36 -8.46 16.90
N PHE A 569 -13.80 -7.27 16.65
CA PHE A 569 -12.49 -6.87 17.15
C PHE A 569 -12.55 -6.25 18.55
N THR A 570 -11.41 -6.23 19.22
CA THR A 570 -11.11 -5.31 20.32
C THR A 570 -10.29 -4.18 19.74
N GLU A 571 -10.83 -2.97 19.77
CA GLU A 571 -10.27 -1.81 19.07
C GLU A 571 -9.38 -0.97 19.99
N PHE A 572 -8.19 -0.60 19.51
CA PHE A 572 -7.28 0.33 20.16
C PHE A 572 -6.93 1.48 19.21
N TYR A 573 -7.21 2.71 19.64
CA TYR A 573 -6.79 3.91 18.94
C TYR A 573 -5.36 4.27 19.33
N VAL A 574 -4.50 4.48 18.33
CA VAL A 574 -3.09 4.79 18.46
C VAL A 574 -2.86 6.24 18.04
N ASN A 575 -2.51 7.07 19.02
CA ASN A 575 -2.21 8.47 18.83
C ASN A 575 -0.74 8.67 18.45
N GLU A 576 -0.43 9.79 17.80
CA GLU A 576 0.96 10.20 17.64
C GLU A 576 1.48 10.75 18.99
N PRO A 577 2.57 10.19 19.55
CA PRO A 577 3.10 10.64 20.83
C PRO A 577 3.79 12.00 20.66
N LEU A 578 3.06 13.07 20.93
CA LEU A 578 3.57 14.45 20.90
C LEU A 578 4.05 14.94 22.27
N ASP A 579 4.03 14.08 23.30
CA ASP A 579 4.54 14.43 24.61
C ASP A 579 6.07 14.56 24.60
N ARG A 580 6.58 15.57 25.30
CA ARG A 580 7.98 15.93 25.34
C ARG A 580 8.85 14.80 25.90
N TYR A 581 8.37 14.10 26.92
CA TYR A 581 9.09 12.99 27.54
C TYR A 581 9.24 11.79 26.60
N ASP A 582 8.17 11.46 25.88
CA ASP A 582 8.16 10.35 24.93
C ASP A 582 9.09 10.64 23.74
N ILE A 583 9.07 11.87 23.20
CA ILE A 583 9.98 12.28 22.12
C ILE A 583 11.44 12.25 22.59
N ASN A 584 11.73 12.75 23.80
CA ASN A 584 13.09 12.69 24.37
C ASN A 584 13.59 11.23 24.45
N THR A 585 12.72 10.31 24.92
CA THR A 585 13.03 8.87 24.96
C THR A 585 13.36 8.31 23.57
N VAL A 586 12.59 8.69 22.54
CA VAL A 586 12.85 8.28 21.14
C VAL A 586 14.19 8.81 20.65
N VAL A 587 14.49 10.10 20.86
CA VAL A 587 15.75 10.71 20.42
C VAL A 587 16.94 10.05 21.13
N ASN A 588 16.84 9.85 22.45
CA ASN A 588 17.89 9.20 23.23
C ASN A 588 18.18 7.77 22.77
N GLU A 589 17.15 6.98 22.46
CA GLU A 589 17.33 5.61 21.98
C GLU A 589 18.03 5.58 20.60
N TYR A 590 17.71 6.53 19.72
CA TYR A 590 18.28 6.57 18.37
C TYR A 590 19.71 7.08 18.31
N ILE A 591 20.04 8.14 19.07
CA ILE A 591 21.34 8.84 18.94
C ILE A 591 22.09 9.05 20.26
N GLY A 592 21.49 8.76 21.42
CA GLY A 592 22.08 9.03 22.73
C GLY A 592 23.40 8.29 22.99
N HIS A 593 23.61 7.13 22.36
CA HIS A 593 24.86 6.37 22.45
C HIS A 593 25.98 6.91 21.54
N LEU A 594 25.68 7.81 20.59
CA LEU A 594 26.64 8.31 19.61
C LEU A 594 27.52 9.44 20.15
N SER A 595 27.03 10.19 21.13
CA SER A 595 27.76 11.30 21.76
C SER A 595 27.40 11.39 23.25
N PRO A 596 28.38 11.53 24.16
CA PRO A 596 28.11 11.74 25.58
C PRO A 596 27.43 13.08 25.87
N ASP A 597 27.58 14.08 24.98
CA ASP A 597 26.89 15.38 25.02
C ASP A 597 25.75 15.40 23.99
N CYS A 598 24.87 14.40 24.07
CA CYS A 598 23.73 14.30 23.16
C CYS A 598 22.68 15.35 23.53
N LYS A 599 22.43 16.29 22.60
CA LYS A 599 21.51 17.43 22.74
C LYS A 599 20.03 17.03 22.61
N THR A 600 19.60 16.09 23.43
CA THR A 600 18.31 15.41 23.28
C THR A 600 17.13 16.35 23.56
N GLU A 601 17.26 17.23 24.55
CA GLU A 601 16.24 18.24 24.89
C GLU A 601 16.12 19.31 23.81
N GLU A 602 17.23 19.72 23.23
CA GLU A 602 17.29 20.71 22.16
C GLU A 602 16.64 20.19 20.87
N ILE A 603 16.92 18.93 20.51
CA ILE A 603 16.31 18.28 19.34
C ILE A 603 14.80 18.11 19.55
N THR A 604 14.39 17.71 20.76
CA THR A 604 12.97 17.60 21.11
C THR A 604 12.27 18.96 21.02
N SER A 605 12.91 20.01 21.53
CA SER A 605 12.38 21.39 21.45
C SER A 605 12.28 21.87 20.01
N PHE A 606 13.30 21.58 19.18
CA PHE A 606 13.29 21.86 17.75
C PHE A 606 12.12 21.17 17.04
N PHE A 607 11.91 19.88 17.27
CA PHE A 607 10.84 19.12 16.65
C PHE A 607 9.46 19.70 17.00
N LEU A 608 9.18 19.93 18.29
CA LEU A 608 7.91 20.51 18.74
C LEU A 608 7.67 21.92 18.18
N GLU A 609 8.72 22.76 18.10
CA GLU A 609 8.62 24.10 17.51
C GLU A 609 8.35 24.02 15.99
N CYS A 610 8.99 23.10 15.27
CA CYS A 610 8.73 22.86 13.85
C CYS A 610 7.31 22.38 13.60
N VAL A 611 6.79 21.45 14.42
CA VAL A 611 5.40 20.98 14.33
C VAL A 611 4.42 22.12 14.60
N GLY A 612 4.68 22.96 15.61
CA GLY A 612 3.85 24.14 15.91
C GLY A 612 3.87 25.20 14.80
N LYS A 613 5.03 25.44 14.16
CA LYS A 613 5.20 26.43 13.08
C LYS A 613 4.79 25.92 11.69
N ALA A 614 4.57 24.62 11.54
CA ALA A 614 4.16 23.99 10.27
C ALA A 614 2.91 24.63 9.66
N LYS A 615 1.92 24.95 10.50
CA LYS A 615 0.63 25.52 10.07
C LYS A 615 0.60 27.05 9.99
N SER A 616 1.69 27.74 10.34
CA SER A 616 1.73 29.21 10.43
C SER A 616 2.84 29.85 9.59
N THR A 617 4.10 29.62 9.92
CA THR A 617 5.26 30.30 9.30
C THR A 617 5.94 29.49 8.21
N LEU A 618 5.80 28.17 8.23
CA LEU A 618 6.44 27.24 7.27
C LEU A 618 5.53 26.86 6.09
N CYS A 619 4.47 27.63 5.90
CA CYS A 619 3.52 27.49 4.80
C CYS A 619 3.23 28.91 4.28
N SER A 620 3.17 29.09 2.96
CA SER A 620 2.60 30.34 2.43
C SER A 620 1.11 30.41 2.83
N LEU A 621 0.66 31.59 3.24
CA LEU A 621 -0.76 31.86 3.53
C LEU A 621 -1.59 31.99 2.25
N ASP A 622 -0.93 32.05 1.09
CA ASP A 622 -1.57 31.93 -0.21
C ASP A 622 -2.17 30.52 -0.32
N GLY A 623 -3.50 30.43 -0.41
CA GLY A 623 -4.29 29.19 -0.28
C GLY A 623 -4.00 28.04 -1.25
N GLU A 624 -2.92 28.11 -2.04
CA GLU A 624 -2.43 27.06 -2.93
C GLU A 624 -1.44 26.09 -2.24
N SER A 625 -0.67 26.54 -1.23
CA SER A 625 0.30 25.67 -0.55
C SER A 625 -0.31 24.96 0.64
N ARG A 626 -0.16 23.63 0.69
CA ARG A 626 -0.61 22.83 1.83
C ARG A 626 0.41 22.91 2.97
N PRO A 627 -0.01 23.00 4.24
CA PRO A 627 0.92 22.98 5.36
C PRO A 627 1.69 21.65 5.37
N PRO A 628 3.01 21.67 5.60
CA PRO A 628 3.80 20.46 5.76
C PRO A 628 3.30 19.65 6.96
N SER A 629 3.22 18.33 6.81
CA SER A 629 2.93 17.46 7.95
C SER A 629 4.20 16.78 8.43
N PHE A 630 4.78 17.30 9.51
CA PHE A 630 5.89 16.64 10.19
C PHE A 630 5.36 15.63 11.21
N SER A 631 5.84 14.40 11.12
CA SER A 631 5.46 13.31 12.02
C SER A 631 6.68 12.77 12.76
N LEU A 632 6.46 11.91 13.75
CA LEU A 632 7.53 11.15 14.42
C LEU A 632 8.34 10.32 13.42
N ARG A 633 7.72 9.87 12.32
CA ARG A 633 8.41 9.22 11.21
C ARG A 633 9.42 10.14 10.53
N THR A 634 9.11 11.44 10.38
CA THR A 634 10.07 12.43 9.86
C THR A 634 11.29 12.54 10.77
N LEU A 635 11.08 12.64 12.09
CA LEU A 635 12.15 12.74 13.07
C LEU A 635 13.02 11.48 13.10
N THR A 636 12.42 10.29 13.24
CA THR A 636 13.15 9.02 13.31
C THR A 636 13.96 8.74 12.03
N ARG A 637 13.46 9.15 10.86
CA ARG A 637 14.21 9.07 9.59
C ARG A 637 15.41 10.01 9.56
N ALA A 638 15.26 11.24 10.04
CA ALA A 638 16.37 12.17 10.19
C ALA A 638 17.44 11.59 11.14
N LEU A 639 17.02 11.06 12.29
CA LEU A 639 17.94 10.45 13.26
C LEU A 639 18.62 9.17 12.73
N ALA A 640 17.92 8.37 11.92
CA ALA A 640 18.52 7.21 11.25
C ALA A 640 19.65 7.63 10.29
N TYR A 641 19.49 8.76 9.59
CA TYR A 641 20.59 9.34 8.80
C TYR A 641 21.76 9.74 9.70
N VAL A 642 21.50 10.42 10.83
CA VAL A 642 22.55 10.84 11.78
C VAL A 642 23.34 9.63 12.27
N ARG A 643 22.66 8.55 12.68
CA ARG A 643 23.28 7.30 13.13
C ARG A 643 24.20 6.69 12.08
N LYS A 644 23.82 6.73 10.80
CA LYS A 644 24.63 6.21 9.69
C LYS A 644 25.80 7.13 9.33
N ALA A 645 25.58 8.45 9.35
CA ALA A 645 26.54 9.46 8.91
C ALA A 645 27.61 9.81 9.98
N THR A 646 27.32 9.61 11.27
CA THR A 646 28.19 10.05 12.38
C THR A 646 29.59 9.45 12.32
N SER A 647 29.73 8.17 11.94
CA SER A 647 31.03 7.50 11.86
C SER A 647 31.95 8.07 10.79
N GLN A 648 31.39 8.64 9.71
CA GLN A 648 32.15 9.15 8.57
C GLN A 648 32.33 10.67 8.60
N TYR A 649 31.28 11.42 8.95
CA TYR A 649 31.24 12.88 8.82
C TYR A 649 31.30 13.62 10.16
N GLY A 650 31.28 12.89 11.28
CA GLY A 650 31.19 13.45 12.62
C GLY A 650 29.76 13.84 13.02
N PHE A 651 29.48 13.76 14.31
CA PHE A 651 28.14 13.90 14.88
C PHE A 651 27.47 15.25 14.54
N ALA A 652 28.19 16.37 14.69
CA ALA A 652 27.62 17.71 14.51
C ALA A 652 27.17 17.98 13.06
N LEU A 653 27.98 17.57 12.07
CA LEU A 653 27.64 17.73 10.65
C LEU A 653 26.52 16.76 10.26
N ALA A 654 26.61 15.50 10.69
CA ALA A 654 25.59 14.48 10.46
C ALA A 654 24.22 14.92 11.01
N LEU A 655 24.20 15.52 12.20
CA LEU A 655 22.98 16.04 12.83
C LEU A 655 22.37 17.19 12.04
N PHE A 656 23.18 18.17 11.63
CA PHE A 656 22.70 19.28 10.81
C PHE A 656 22.13 18.80 9.47
N ASP A 657 22.87 17.94 8.76
CA ASP A 657 22.46 17.38 7.48
C ASP A 657 21.19 16.54 7.59
N GLY A 658 21.07 15.71 8.64
CA GLY A 658 19.89 14.88 8.87
C GLY A 658 18.63 15.68 9.15
N LEU A 659 18.73 16.73 9.97
CA LEU A 659 17.60 17.61 10.28
C LEU A 659 17.19 18.46 9.07
N MET A 660 18.14 18.98 8.29
CA MET A 660 17.83 19.67 7.03
C MET A 660 17.18 18.72 6.02
N LEU A 661 17.68 17.49 5.89
CA LEU A 661 17.11 16.48 5.01
C LEU A 661 15.67 16.14 5.39
N GLY A 662 15.36 16.01 6.68
CA GLY A 662 14.01 15.64 7.13
C GLY A 662 12.99 16.79 7.09
N PHE A 663 13.39 18.00 7.46
CA PHE A 663 12.45 19.10 7.74
C PHE A 663 12.48 20.25 6.74
N ALA A 664 13.58 20.44 5.99
CA ALA A 664 13.67 21.52 5.01
C ALA A 664 13.28 21.06 3.61
N THR A 665 13.65 19.86 3.17
CA THR A 665 13.49 19.46 1.76
C THR A 665 12.04 19.35 1.30
N SER A 666 11.10 19.05 2.19
CA SER A 666 9.67 19.04 1.86
C SER A 666 9.11 20.45 1.60
N LEU A 667 9.83 21.49 2.02
CA LEU A 667 9.44 22.89 1.86
C LEU A 667 10.08 23.52 0.63
N GLN A 668 9.46 24.60 0.15
CA GLN A 668 10.07 25.49 -0.85
C GLN A 668 11.35 26.13 -0.29
N ARG A 669 12.31 26.45 -1.17
CA ARG A 669 13.64 26.95 -0.77
C ARG A 669 13.60 28.18 0.14
N GLN A 670 12.62 29.05 -0.02
CA GLN A 670 12.46 30.24 0.83
C GLN A 670 12.34 29.91 2.33
N PHE A 671 11.77 28.76 2.68
CA PHE A 671 11.59 28.32 4.06
C PHE A 671 12.80 27.52 4.60
N HIS A 672 13.75 27.12 3.74
CA HIS A 672 14.94 26.36 4.17
C HIS A 672 15.77 27.19 5.14
N THR A 673 15.88 28.50 4.89
CA THR A 673 16.58 29.45 5.75
C THR A 673 15.94 29.53 7.15
N VAL A 674 14.60 29.44 7.23
CA VAL A 674 13.87 29.47 8.50
C VAL A 674 14.15 28.19 9.30
N VAL A 675 14.08 27.02 8.66
CA VAL A 675 14.42 25.74 9.30
C VAL A 675 15.88 25.72 9.76
N GLN A 676 16.79 26.20 8.91
CA GLN A 676 18.21 26.33 9.26
C GLN A 676 18.42 27.22 10.50
N GLN A 677 17.73 28.36 10.59
CA GLN A 677 17.79 29.23 11.77
C GLN A 677 17.22 28.55 13.02
N LEU A 678 16.14 27.77 12.90
CA LEU A 678 15.59 26.99 14.02
C LEU A 678 16.58 25.93 14.52
N ILE A 679 17.25 25.23 13.61
CA ILE A 679 18.30 24.25 13.96
C ILE A 679 19.45 24.96 14.67
N ILE A 680 19.95 26.06 14.10
CA ILE A 680 21.07 26.81 14.68
C ILE A 680 20.72 27.33 16.08
N ARG A 681 19.52 27.88 16.25
CA ARG A 681 19.04 28.43 17.52
C ARG A 681 18.89 27.34 18.58
N ASN A 682 18.15 26.28 18.27
CA ASN A 682 17.78 25.27 19.26
C ASN A 682 18.92 24.27 19.50
N VAL A 683 19.50 23.72 18.43
CA VAL A 683 20.50 22.64 18.51
C VAL A 683 21.92 23.18 18.68
N PHE A 684 22.29 24.25 17.99
CA PHE A 684 23.67 24.79 18.04
C PHE A 684 23.83 26.01 18.96
N SER A 685 22.79 26.36 19.71
CA SER A 685 22.81 27.50 20.65
C SER A 685 23.29 28.81 20.00
N GLY A 686 22.95 29.02 18.73
CA GLY A 686 23.35 30.18 17.93
C GLY A 686 24.72 30.08 17.22
N LYS A 687 25.51 29.02 17.46
CA LYS A 687 26.77 28.80 16.74
C LYS A 687 26.51 28.22 15.35
N GLN A 688 27.33 28.62 14.38
CA GLN A 688 27.25 28.04 13.03
C GLN A 688 27.67 26.56 13.05
N PRO A 689 27.01 25.71 12.24
CA PRO A 689 27.40 24.31 12.10
C PRO A 689 28.80 24.21 11.45
N PRO A 690 29.52 23.11 11.69
CA PRO A 690 30.82 22.87 11.06
C PRO A 690 30.69 22.89 9.53
N GLN A 691 31.73 23.38 8.85
CA GLN A 691 31.76 23.37 7.38
C GLN A 691 31.86 21.93 6.86
N PRO A 692 31.10 21.59 5.81
CA PRO A 692 31.19 20.28 5.19
C PRO A 692 32.54 20.12 4.49
N LEU A 693 33.32 19.13 4.93
CA LEU A 693 34.57 18.71 4.30
C LEU A 693 34.43 17.26 3.88
N LEU A 694 34.99 16.89 2.72
CA LEU A 694 35.01 15.51 2.26
C LEU A 694 35.96 14.69 3.16
N PRO A 695 35.47 13.70 3.93
CA PRO A 695 36.31 12.88 4.78
C PRO A 695 37.12 11.88 3.94
N GLN A 696 38.07 11.17 4.58
CA GLN A 696 38.79 10.08 3.92
C GLN A 696 37.83 9.03 3.34
N CYS A 697 38.12 8.55 2.14
CA CYS A 697 37.31 7.54 1.48
C CYS A 697 37.25 6.26 2.36
N PRO A 698 36.07 5.65 2.55
CA PRO A 698 35.96 4.40 3.30
C PRO A 698 36.82 3.29 2.65
N SER A 699 37.46 2.46 3.47
CA SER A 699 38.42 1.44 3.01
C SER A 699 37.78 0.22 2.34
N GLU A 700 36.49 -0.03 2.59
CA GLU A 700 35.76 -1.20 2.08
C GLU A 700 34.77 -0.80 0.97
N GLY A 701 35.12 -1.10 -0.28
CA GLY A 701 34.25 -0.91 -1.43
C GLY A 701 34.71 0.20 -2.39
N TYR A 702 33.95 0.37 -3.46
CA TYR A 702 34.20 1.40 -4.47
C TYR A 702 33.23 2.55 -4.27
N TYR A 703 33.77 3.77 -4.15
CA TYR A 703 32.98 4.97 -3.89
C TYR A 703 33.29 6.07 -4.91
N VAL A 704 32.27 6.89 -5.20
CA VAL A 704 32.38 8.15 -5.92
C VAL A 704 31.99 9.27 -4.97
N SER A 705 32.80 10.32 -4.91
CA SER A 705 32.46 11.53 -4.16
C SER A 705 31.50 12.41 -4.97
N TYR A 706 30.41 12.86 -4.34
CA TYR A 706 29.64 14.00 -4.80
C TYR A 706 29.62 15.05 -3.69
N GLU A 707 30.19 16.23 -3.97
CA GLU A 707 30.43 17.27 -2.97
C GLU A 707 31.19 16.71 -1.76
N HIS A 708 30.59 16.71 -0.56
CA HIS A 708 31.19 16.18 0.67
C HIS A 708 30.71 14.76 1.02
N ILE A 709 30.02 14.04 0.13
CA ILE A 709 29.40 12.74 0.41
C ILE A 709 30.00 11.64 -0.46
N TRP A 710 30.28 10.49 0.16
CA TRP A 710 30.67 9.26 -0.51
C TRP A 710 29.45 8.40 -0.87
N LEU A 711 29.32 8.06 -2.15
CA LEU A 711 28.28 7.17 -2.69
C LEU A 711 28.92 5.90 -3.23
N HIS A 712 28.29 4.75 -3.00
CA HIS A 712 28.76 3.48 -3.56
C HIS A 712 28.69 3.48 -5.09
N VAL A 713 29.63 2.79 -5.74
CA VAL A 713 29.60 2.52 -7.17
C VAL A 713 28.63 1.37 -7.48
N GLY A 714 27.83 1.53 -8.52
CA GLY A 714 26.88 0.52 -9.00
C GLY A 714 27.51 -0.54 -9.92
N SER A 715 26.66 -1.28 -10.64
CA SER A 715 27.07 -2.36 -11.54
C SER A 715 27.65 -1.90 -12.88
N GLU A 716 27.38 -0.67 -13.29
CA GLU A 716 27.85 -0.06 -14.52
C GLU A 716 29.04 0.87 -14.26
N LYS A 717 29.73 1.27 -15.33
CA LYS A 717 30.88 2.18 -15.20
C LYS A 717 30.37 3.60 -14.91
N PRO A 718 30.87 4.28 -13.85
CA PRO A 718 30.58 5.68 -13.60
C PRO A 718 30.86 6.55 -14.83
N LEU A 719 29.86 7.31 -15.26
CA LEU A 719 29.94 8.24 -16.37
C LEU A 719 29.43 9.61 -15.93
N LYS A 720 30.24 10.64 -16.17
CA LYS A 720 29.82 12.03 -15.97
C LYS A 720 29.32 12.59 -17.30
N ASP A 721 28.01 12.75 -17.43
CA ASP A 721 27.41 13.42 -18.58
C ASP A 721 27.75 14.91 -18.56
N GLU A 722 28.56 15.36 -19.52
CA GLU A 722 28.96 16.77 -19.66
C GLU A 722 27.83 17.65 -20.19
N SER A 723 26.79 17.06 -20.80
CA SER A 723 25.62 17.81 -21.31
C SER A 723 24.67 18.27 -20.21
N PHE A 724 24.80 17.71 -19.00
CA PHE A 724 24.01 18.08 -17.84
C PHE A 724 24.70 19.19 -17.05
N ILE A 725 24.19 20.43 -17.19
CA ILE A 725 24.77 21.62 -16.57
C ILE A 725 24.42 21.72 -15.09
N LEU A 726 25.47 21.74 -14.24
CA LEU A 726 25.34 21.86 -12.79
C LEU A 726 25.23 23.32 -12.34
N THR A 727 24.02 23.86 -12.36
CA THR A 727 23.73 25.19 -11.80
C THR A 727 23.72 25.16 -10.26
N PRO A 728 23.83 26.32 -9.57
CA PRO A 728 23.80 26.37 -8.10
C PRO A 728 22.56 25.71 -7.50
N SER A 729 21.38 25.94 -8.09
CA SER A 729 20.14 25.31 -7.63
C SER A 729 20.15 23.80 -7.80
N VAL A 730 20.55 23.33 -8.98
CA VAL A 730 20.60 21.89 -9.31
C VAL A 730 21.61 21.17 -8.42
N ARG A 731 22.77 21.77 -8.16
CA ARG A 731 23.78 21.24 -7.21
C ARG A 731 23.21 21.06 -5.81
N GLY A 732 22.46 22.04 -5.31
CA GLY A 732 21.79 21.94 -4.01
C GLY A 732 20.75 20.81 -3.94
N HIS A 733 19.92 20.66 -4.99
CA HIS A 733 18.94 19.57 -5.06
C HIS A 733 19.62 18.20 -5.19
N LEU A 734 20.63 18.07 -6.05
CA LEU A 734 21.42 16.84 -6.22
C LEU A 734 22.13 16.46 -4.93
N LEU A 735 22.62 17.42 -4.14
CA LEU A 735 23.21 17.15 -2.83
C LEU A 735 22.18 16.53 -1.88
N ASN A 736 20.94 17.04 -1.86
CA ASN A 736 19.87 16.45 -1.06
C ASN A 736 19.48 15.05 -1.55
N VAL A 737 19.43 14.83 -2.87
CA VAL A 737 19.22 13.50 -3.46
C VAL A 737 20.37 12.56 -3.07
N ALA A 738 21.62 13.00 -3.10
CA ALA A 738 22.79 12.23 -2.68
C ALA A 738 22.72 11.86 -1.18
N ARG A 739 22.33 12.81 -0.31
CA ARG A 739 22.07 12.53 1.12
C ARG A 739 20.98 11.47 1.30
N ALA A 740 19.91 11.53 0.52
CA ALA A 740 18.83 10.55 0.58
C ALA A 740 19.25 9.16 0.07
N VAL A 741 20.06 9.10 -0.99
CA VAL A 741 20.67 7.86 -1.49
C VAL A 741 21.57 7.25 -0.43
N PHE A 742 22.40 8.05 0.24
CA PHE A 742 23.21 7.65 1.38
C PHE A 742 22.34 7.15 2.55
N ALA A 743 21.18 7.77 2.79
CA ALA A 743 20.21 7.36 3.81
C ALA A 743 19.45 6.06 3.49
N ASP A 744 19.61 5.51 2.28
CA ASP A 744 18.84 4.38 1.74
C ASP A 744 17.32 4.62 1.81
N ARG A 745 16.86 5.84 1.49
CA ARG A 745 15.44 6.23 1.57
C ARG A 745 14.81 6.42 0.18
N PRO A 746 13.54 6.02 0.00
CA PRO A 746 12.80 6.37 -1.21
C PRO A 746 12.51 7.87 -1.24
N VAL A 747 12.61 8.49 -2.41
CA VAL A 747 12.51 9.96 -2.57
C VAL A 747 11.32 10.31 -3.46
N LEU A 748 10.51 11.28 -3.04
CA LEU A 748 9.44 11.87 -3.85
C LEU A 748 9.82 13.30 -4.23
N LEU A 749 10.06 13.54 -5.51
CA LEU A 749 10.42 14.82 -6.09
C LEU A 749 9.15 15.47 -6.65
N GLU A 750 8.66 16.51 -5.98
CA GLU A 750 7.48 17.26 -6.39
C GLU A 750 7.91 18.66 -6.88
N GLY A 751 7.41 19.09 -8.04
CA GLY A 751 7.75 20.39 -8.59
C GLY A 751 7.12 20.63 -9.96
N PRO A 752 7.26 21.83 -10.54
CA PRO A 752 6.63 22.18 -11.81
C PRO A 752 7.16 21.36 -12.98
N THR A 753 6.42 21.37 -14.10
CA THR A 753 6.85 20.65 -15.31
C THR A 753 8.16 21.21 -15.84
N SER A 754 9.04 20.34 -16.33
CA SER A 754 10.34 20.71 -16.91
C SER A 754 11.37 21.31 -15.95
N SER A 755 11.20 21.18 -14.63
CA SER A 755 12.22 21.55 -13.63
C SER A 755 13.41 20.58 -13.52
N GLY A 756 13.48 19.54 -14.36
CA GLY A 756 14.61 18.61 -14.40
C GLY A 756 14.58 17.48 -13.37
N LYS A 757 13.43 17.21 -12.72
CA LYS A 757 13.28 16.19 -11.66
C LYS A 757 13.86 14.82 -12.03
N SER A 758 13.37 14.22 -13.11
CA SER A 758 13.80 12.89 -13.57
C SER A 758 15.24 12.92 -14.11
N SER A 759 15.64 14.04 -14.71
CA SER A 759 17.01 14.23 -15.24
C SER A 759 18.07 14.27 -14.14
N MET A 760 17.77 14.89 -12.99
CA MET A 760 18.69 14.92 -11.84
C MET A 760 18.97 13.51 -11.29
N VAL A 761 17.93 12.68 -11.16
CA VAL A 761 18.09 11.30 -10.68
C VAL A 761 18.91 10.48 -11.67
N LYS A 762 18.60 10.61 -12.98
CA LYS A 762 19.35 9.93 -14.03
C LYS A 762 20.83 10.32 -14.04
N TYR A 763 21.14 11.62 -13.94
CA TYR A 763 22.49 12.12 -13.86
C TYR A 763 23.27 11.53 -12.67
N LEU A 764 22.66 11.49 -11.48
CA LEU A 764 23.30 10.93 -10.30
C LEU A 764 23.52 9.41 -10.40
N ALA A 765 22.58 8.70 -11.05
CA ALA A 765 22.71 7.27 -11.31
C ALA A 765 23.90 6.98 -12.24
N GLU A 766 24.01 7.71 -13.35
CA GLU A 766 25.13 7.61 -14.30
C GLU A 766 26.46 7.96 -13.63
N LEU A 767 26.49 9.05 -12.85
CA LEU A 767 27.68 9.47 -12.11
C LEU A 767 28.17 8.40 -11.13
N THR A 768 27.27 7.60 -10.56
CA THR A 768 27.59 6.53 -9.61
C THR A 768 27.68 5.14 -10.25
N GLY A 769 27.41 5.02 -11.56
CA GLY A 769 27.43 3.72 -12.25
C GLY A 769 26.24 2.81 -11.90
N HIS A 770 25.11 3.35 -11.48
CA HIS A 770 23.90 2.56 -11.23
C HIS A 770 23.00 2.54 -12.47
N LYS A 771 22.57 1.33 -12.87
CA LYS A 771 21.53 1.17 -13.89
C LYS A 771 20.23 1.79 -13.42
N CYS A 772 19.69 2.73 -14.20
CA CYS A 772 18.47 3.47 -13.89
C CYS A 772 17.36 3.11 -14.87
N VAL A 773 16.21 2.70 -14.35
CA VAL A 773 15.02 2.33 -15.12
C VAL A 773 13.89 3.30 -14.80
N ARG A 774 13.21 3.78 -15.85
CA ARG A 774 12.09 4.72 -15.71
C ARG A 774 10.77 4.03 -16.07
N ILE A 775 9.79 4.14 -15.19
CA ILE A 775 8.40 3.70 -15.39
C ILE A 775 7.54 4.96 -15.44
N ASN A 776 6.85 5.18 -16.57
CA ASN A 776 5.99 6.37 -16.75
C ASN A 776 4.54 6.02 -16.43
N ASN A 777 3.97 6.63 -15.40
CA ASN A 777 2.59 6.38 -15.01
C ASN A 777 1.59 7.21 -15.81
N HIS A 778 0.42 6.63 -16.02
CA HIS A 778 -0.74 7.25 -16.62
C HIS A 778 -2.02 6.69 -15.97
N GLU A 779 -3.18 7.24 -16.30
CA GLU A 779 -4.46 6.85 -15.67
C GLU A 779 -4.87 5.39 -15.93
N SER A 780 -4.33 4.78 -16.98
CA SER A 780 -4.58 3.39 -17.36
C SER A 780 -3.44 2.45 -17.01
N THR A 781 -2.44 2.89 -16.23
CA THR A 781 -1.37 2.01 -15.76
C THR A 781 -1.96 0.87 -14.93
N GLU A 782 -1.61 -0.36 -15.27
CA GLU A 782 -2.05 -1.55 -14.55
C GLU A 782 -0.96 -2.13 -13.65
N ILE A 783 -1.34 -2.87 -12.61
CA ILE A 783 -0.41 -3.52 -11.67
C ILE A 783 0.52 -4.52 -12.37
N GLN A 784 0.06 -5.09 -13.49
CA GLN A 784 0.79 -6.04 -14.32
C GLN A 784 2.06 -5.44 -14.95
N GLU A 785 2.10 -4.13 -15.19
CA GLU A 785 3.30 -3.45 -15.68
C GLU A 785 4.41 -3.43 -14.61
N TYR A 786 4.01 -3.35 -13.34
CA TYR A 786 4.93 -3.30 -12.20
C TYR A 786 5.39 -4.70 -11.81
N LEU A 787 4.43 -5.59 -11.53
CA LEU A 787 4.71 -6.90 -10.94
C LEU A 787 4.96 -7.98 -11.99
N GLY A 788 4.33 -7.86 -13.16
CA GLY A 788 4.37 -8.87 -14.20
C GLY A 788 3.00 -9.48 -14.48
N HIS A 789 2.94 -10.32 -15.50
CA HIS A 789 1.73 -11.03 -15.89
C HIS A 789 2.08 -12.35 -16.59
N TYR A 790 1.08 -13.22 -16.76
CA TYR A 790 1.22 -14.43 -17.55
C TYR A 790 1.14 -14.11 -19.05
N VAL A 791 2.22 -14.38 -19.77
CA VAL A 791 2.29 -14.27 -21.24
C VAL A 791 2.27 -15.66 -21.85
N SER A 792 1.56 -15.80 -22.97
CA SER A 792 1.61 -17.03 -23.76
C SER A 792 2.87 -17.05 -24.64
N ASP A 793 3.69 -18.08 -24.48
CA ASP A 793 4.88 -18.32 -25.32
C ASP A 793 4.47 -18.74 -26.75
N GLU A 794 5.41 -18.80 -27.69
CA GLU A 794 5.20 -19.20 -29.11
C GLU A 794 4.51 -20.57 -29.27
N ARG A 795 4.52 -21.39 -28.22
CA ARG A 795 3.89 -22.72 -28.16
C ARG A 795 2.54 -22.75 -27.43
N GLY A 796 1.97 -21.59 -27.08
CA GLY A 796 0.72 -21.49 -26.33
C GLY A 796 0.83 -21.75 -24.83
N LYS A 797 2.06 -21.75 -24.27
CA LYS A 797 2.30 -22.01 -22.84
C LYS A 797 2.32 -20.70 -22.06
N LEU A 798 1.45 -20.55 -21.06
CA LEU A 798 1.50 -19.42 -20.15
C LEU A 798 2.75 -19.50 -19.26
N ARG A 799 3.54 -18.43 -19.26
CA ARG A 799 4.71 -18.22 -18.40
C ARG A 799 4.54 -16.87 -17.71
N PHE A 800 4.81 -16.82 -16.41
CA PHE A 800 4.89 -15.55 -15.70
C PHE A 800 6.15 -14.81 -16.13
N VAL A 801 5.98 -13.58 -16.63
CA VAL A 801 7.06 -12.67 -16.98
C VAL A 801 7.08 -11.58 -15.92
N ASP A 802 8.22 -11.44 -15.24
CA ASP A 802 8.40 -10.42 -14.21
C ASP A 802 8.20 -9.02 -14.81
N GLY A 803 7.51 -8.15 -14.08
CA GLY A 803 7.37 -6.74 -14.42
C GLY A 803 8.65 -5.96 -14.14
N ILE A 804 8.68 -4.71 -14.61
CA ILE A 804 9.87 -3.85 -14.55
C ILE A 804 10.32 -3.61 -13.11
N LEU A 805 9.37 -3.48 -12.18
CA LEU A 805 9.66 -3.27 -10.77
C LEU A 805 10.27 -4.53 -10.13
N VAL A 806 9.74 -5.72 -10.45
CA VAL A 806 10.27 -6.99 -9.92
C VAL A 806 11.70 -7.23 -10.38
N ASP A 807 12.00 -6.98 -11.65
CA ASP A 807 13.36 -7.09 -12.20
C ASP A 807 14.33 -6.12 -11.49
N ALA A 808 13.90 -4.88 -11.27
CA ALA A 808 14.69 -3.88 -10.56
C ALA A 808 14.92 -4.24 -9.08
N VAL A 809 13.90 -4.76 -8.39
CA VAL A 809 13.99 -5.19 -6.98
C VAL A 809 14.99 -6.33 -6.81
N ARG A 810 15.01 -7.30 -7.74
CA ARG A 810 15.93 -8.44 -7.72
C ARG A 810 17.38 -8.05 -8.03
N ASN A 811 17.58 -7.16 -9.01
CA ASN A 811 18.93 -6.81 -9.48
C ASN A 811 19.52 -5.53 -8.84
N GLY A 812 18.75 -4.79 -8.06
CA GLY A 812 19.20 -3.57 -7.38
C GLY A 812 19.35 -2.36 -8.29
N TYR A 813 18.49 -2.25 -9.30
CA TYR A 813 18.46 -1.09 -10.18
C TYR A 813 17.87 0.13 -9.47
N TRP A 814 18.17 1.32 -9.96
CA TRP A 814 17.45 2.52 -9.55
C TRP A 814 16.16 2.62 -10.35
N VAL A 815 15.04 2.89 -9.68
CA VAL A 815 13.73 2.98 -10.31
C VAL A 815 13.21 4.41 -10.20
N VAL A 816 12.84 5.01 -11.32
CA VAL A 816 12.16 6.31 -11.39
C VAL A 816 10.71 6.09 -11.79
N LEU A 817 9.79 6.31 -10.85
CA LEU A 817 8.35 6.29 -11.05
C LEU A 817 7.90 7.70 -11.47
N ASP A 818 7.78 7.94 -12.77
CA ASP A 818 7.42 9.25 -13.32
C ASP A 818 5.90 9.46 -13.33
N GLU A 819 5.48 10.70 -13.15
CA GLU A 819 4.08 11.13 -13.03
C GLU A 819 3.24 10.28 -12.05
N LEU A 820 3.80 9.98 -10.87
CA LEU A 820 3.23 9.05 -9.89
C LEU A 820 1.74 9.33 -9.56
N ASN A 821 1.32 10.59 -9.55
CA ASN A 821 -0.06 10.98 -9.24
C ASN A 821 -1.07 10.85 -10.38
N LEU A 822 -0.65 10.36 -11.54
CA LEU A 822 -1.57 9.88 -12.58
C LEU A 822 -1.93 8.40 -12.40
N ALA A 823 -1.11 7.64 -11.67
CA ALA A 823 -1.35 6.22 -11.47
C ALA A 823 -2.67 5.98 -10.71
N PRO A 824 -3.38 4.89 -11.04
CA PRO A 824 -4.48 4.39 -10.22
C PRO A 824 -4.05 4.07 -8.78
N THR A 825 -4.98 4.20 -7.83
CA THR A 825 -4.69 4.07 -6.40
C THR A 825 -4.24 2.65 -6.03
N ASP A 826 -4.79 1.64 -6.69
CA ASP A 826 -4.45 0.23 -6.59
C ASP A 826 -2.98 -0.06 -6.98
N VAL A 827 -2.48 0.54 -8.06
CA VAL A 827 -1.06 0.42 -8.46
C VAL A 827 -0.13 1.04 -7.42
N LEU A 828 -0.51 2.19 -6.86
CA LEU A 828 0.27 2.84 -5.81
C LEU A 828 0.30 2.00 -4.53
N GLU A 829 -0.81 1.36 -4.18
CA GLU A 829 -0.91 0.51 -2.99
C GLU A 829 0.00 -0.71 -3.04
N ALA A 830 0.26 -1.26 -4.24
CA ALA A 830 1.22 -2.36 -4.45
C ALA A 830 2.65 -2.00 -3.99
N LEU A 831 3.00 -0.71 -4.00
CA LEU A 831 4.32 -0.21 -3.58
C LEU A 831 4.46 -0.10 -2.06
N ASN A 832 3.38 -0.13 -1.28
CA ASN A 832 3.40 0.18 0.15
C ASN A 832 4.40 -0.70 0.92
N ARG A 833 4.37 -2.02 0.70
CA ARG A 833 5.27 -2.97 1.40
C ARG A 833 6.75 -2.74 1.05
N LEU A 834 7.02 -2.27 -0.17
CA LEU A 834 8.36 -2.01 -0.65
C LEU A 834 8.90 -0.67 -0.08
N LEU A 835 8.02 0.31 0.12
CA LEU A 835 8.35 1.64 0.63
C LEU A 835 8.38 1.72 2.17
N ASP A 836 7.71 0.81 2.86
CA ASP A 836 7.75 0.69 4.32
C ASP A 836 9.08 0.06 4.81
N ASP A 837 9.35 0.13 6.11
CA ASP A 837 10.63 -0.31 6.68
C ASP A 837 10.88 -1.83 6.57
N ASN A 838 9.81 -2.62 6.32
CA ASN A 838 9.90 -4.05 5.98
C ASN A 838 10.72 -4.27 4.71
N ARG A 839 10.65 -3.35 3.73
CA ARG A 839 11.32 -3.42 2.43
C ARG A 839 11.13 -4.79 1.78
N GLU A 840 9.91 -5.16 1.42
CA GLU A 840 9.63 -6.41 0.71
C GLU A 840 8.58 -6.18 -0.38
N LEU A 841 8.70 -6.91 -1.49
CA LEU A 841 7.70 -6.90 -2.56
C LEU A 841 6.99 -8.24 -2.58
N PHE A 842 5.66 -8.24 -2.43
CA PHE A 842 4.86 -9.46 -2.55
C PHE A 842 4.23 -9.53 -3.94
N VAL A 843 4.49 -10.60 -4.67
CA VAL A 843 3.89 -10.88 -5.98
C VAL A 843 2.81 -11.92 -5.77
N ALA A 844 1.55 -11.48 -5.86
CA ALA A 844 0.37 -12.31 -5.59
C ALA A 844 0.27 -13.53 -6.52
N ASP A 845 0.50 -13.33 -7.82
CA ASP A 845 0.42 -14.38 -8.85
C ASP A 845 1.36 -15.56 -8.60
N THR A 846 2.59 -15.28 -8.15
CA THR A 846 3.60 -16.30 -7.85
C THR A 846 3.65 -16.68 -6.36
N GLN A 847 2.91 -15.97 -5.50
CA GLN A 847 2.95 -16.09 -4.04
C GLN A 847 4.37 -15.93 -3.46
N GLU A 848 5.19 -15.09 -4.11
CA GLU A 848 6.59 -14.88 -3.77
C GLU A 848 6.76 -13.55 -3.03
N THR A 849 7.43 -13.59 -1.86
CA THR A 849 7.89 -12.38 -1.17
C THR A 849 9.36 -12.16 -1.49
N ILE A 850 9.66 -11.09 -2.21
CA ILE A 850 10.99 -10.76 -2.71
C ILE A 850 11.63 -9.72 -1.78
N LYS A 851 12.81 -10.04 -1.24
CA LYS A 851 13.65 -9.08 -0.54
C LYS A 851 14.46 -8.24 -1.54
N PRO A 852 14.43 -6.91 -1.44
CA PRO A 852 15.10 -6.03 -2.37
C PRO A 852 16.62 -6.09 -2.20
N HIS A 853 17.30 -5.99 -3.33
CA HIS A 853 18.75 -5.88 -3.35
C HIS A 853 19.22 -4.60 -2.62
N PRO A 854 20.33 -4.62 -1.86
CA PRO A 854 20.81 -3.45 -1.08
C PRO A 854 21.02 -2.16 -1.88
N CYS A 855 21.40 -2.28 -3.16
CA CYS A 855 21.60 -1.14 -4.08
C CYS A 855 20.30 -0.54 -4.66
N LEU A 856 19.14 -1.19 -4.48
CA LEU A 856 17.86 -0.68 -4.98
C LEU A 856 17.56 0.71 -4.39
N ARG A 857 17.28 1.69 -5.26
CA ARG A 857 16.78 3.01 -4.85
C ARG A 857 15.54 3.35 -5.65
N ILE A 858 14.53 3.87 -4.96
CA ILE A 858 13.23 4.23 -5.54
C ILE A 858 13.10 5.74 -5.50
N PHE A 859 12.87 6.32 -6.66
CA PHE A 859 12.57 7.73 -6.86
C PHE A 859 11.19 7.82 -7.49
N ALA A 860 10.40 8.77 -7.04
CA ALA A 860 9.15 9.10 -7.66
C ALA A 860 9.16 10.59 -8.02
N THR A 861 8.64 10.92 -9.19
CA THR A 861 8.54 12.29 -9.68
C THR A 861 7.08 12.61 -9.96
N GLN A 862 6.64 13.80 -9.56
CA GLN A 862 5.30 14.26 -9.86
C GLN A 862 5.24 15.77 -9.98
N ASN A 863 4.17 16.26 -10.59
CA ASN A 863 3.84 17.67 -10.56
C ASN A 863 2.72 17.91 -9.53
N PRO A 864 2.66 19.09 -8.89
CA PRO A 864 1.61 19.41 -7.92
C PRO A 864 0.20 19.22 -8.49
N ALA A 865 -0.71 18.69 -7.66
CA ALA A 865 -2.12 18.53 -8.02
C ALA A 865 -2.83 19.89 -8.11
N GLY A 866 -3.91 19.97 -8.90
CA GLY A 866 -4.75 21.17 -9.07
C GLY A 866 -4.30 22.11 -10.21
N ILE A 867 -3.00 22.37 -10.35
CA ILE A 867 -2.47 23.26 -11.42
C ILE A 867 -2.60 22.61 -12.81
N TYR A 868 -2.61 21.28 -12.85
CA TYR A 868 -2.58 20.50 -14.08
C TYR A 868 -3.67 19.43 -14.07
N GLY A 869 -4.34 19.25 -15.21
CA GLY A 869 -5.45 18.30 -15.35
C GLY A 869 -5.03 16.85 -15.17
N GLY A 870 -5.95 16.02 -14.66
CA GLY A 870 -5.79 14.56 -14.50
C GLY A 870 -4.96 14.13 -13.28
N ARG A 871 -4.25 15.04 -12.61
CA ARG A 871 -3.38 14.72 -11.47
C ARG A 871 -4.15 14.62 -10.17
N LYS A 872 -4.17 13.41 -9.59
CA LYS A 872 -4.86 13.10 -8.34
C LYS A 872 -4.03 13.57 -7.14
N MET A 873 -4.67 13.85 -6.01
CA MET A 873 -3.94 14.05 -4.76
C MET A 873 -3.56 12.68 -4.18
N LEU A 874 -2.28 12.49 -3.91
CA LEU A 874 -1.81 11.31 -3.18
C LEU A 874 -2.28 11.38 -1.72
N SER A 875 -2.63 10.22 -1.14
CA SER A 875 -2.98 10.13 0.27
C SER A 875 -1.80 10.56 1.15
N ARG A 876 -2.09 11.18 2.30
CA ARG A 876 -1.06 11.62 3.25
C ARG A 876 -0.22 10.43 3.74
N ALA A 877 -0.89 9.30 3.94
CA ALA A 877 -0.30 8.01 4.27
C ALA A 877 0.82 7.59 3.29
N PHE A 878 0.51 7.59 1.99
CA PHE A 878 1.43 7.16 0.95
C PHE A 878 2.61 8.13 0.82
N ARG A 879 2.34 9.43 0.83
CA ARG A 879 3.33 10.52 0.84
C ARG A 879 4.34 10.40 1.98
N ASN A 880 3.86 10.15 3.19
CA ASN A 880 4.69 9.97 4.39
C ASN A 880 5.67 8.77 4.30
N ARG A 881 5.53 7.86 3.32
CA ARG A 881 6.49 6.77 3.08
C ARG A 881 7.73 7.24 2.31
N PHE A 882 7.64 8.34 1.58
CA PHE A 882 8.78 8.95 0.89
C PHE A 882 9.49 10.00 1.76
N LEU A 883 10.75 10.27 1.41
CA LEU A 883 11.39 11.54 1.73
C LEU A 883 10.99 12.55 0.65
N GLU A 884 10.19 13.54 1.03
CA GLU A 884 9.69 14.55 0.09
C GLU A 884 10.74 15.62 -0.18
N MET A 885 10.87 15.97 -1.46
CA MET A 885 11.73 17.03 -1.95
C MET A 885 10.94 17.92 -2.89
N THR A 886 10.71 19.16 -2.45
CA THR A 886 10.11 20.20 -3.28
C THR A 886 11.18 20.83 -4.16
N ILE A 887 10.94 20.82 -5.46
CA ILE A 887 11.81 21.41 -6.48
C ILE A 887 11.10 22.64 -7.03
N ASP A 888 11.75 23.79 -6.88
CA ASP A 888 11.24 25.07 -7.35
C ASP A 888 11.48 25.23 -8.87
N ASP A 889 10.92 26.29 -9.47
CA ASP A 889 11.24 26.67 -10.84
C ASP A 889 12.73 27.01 -11.00
N ILE A 890 13.28 26.72 -12.18
CA ILE A 890 14.68 27.07 -12.50
C ILE A 890 14.80 28.60 -12.58
N PRO A 891 15.70 29.23 -11.79
CA PRO A 891 15.89 30.68 -11.86
C PRO A 891 16.24 31.15 -13.28
N THR A 892 15.78 32.34 -13.67
CA THR A 892 16.02 32.90 -15.02
C THR A 892 17.50 33.05 -15.36
N THR A 893 18.32 33.44 -14.38
CA THR A 893 19.79 33.55 -14.52
C THR A 893 20.44 32.19 -14.77
N GLU A 894 19.92 31.14 -14.13
CA GLU A 894 20.39 29.77 -14.33
C GLU A 894 19.94 29.20 -15.69
N LEU A 895 18.74 29.54 -16.16
CA LEU A 895 18.29 29.21 -17.51
C LEU A 895 19.22 29.81 -18.58
N CYS A 896 19.61 31.08 -18.46
CA CYS A 896 20.60 31.69 -19.36
C CYS A 896 21.92 30.91 -19.35
N THR A 897 22.39 30.53 -18.16
CA THR A 897 23.63 29.74 -18.02
C THR A 897 23.53 28.39 -18.74
N ILE A 898 22.39 27.70 -18.61
CA ILE A 898 22.14 26.43 -19.30
C ILE A 898 22.13 26.64 -20.82
N LEU A 899 21.46 27.69 -21.31
CA LEU A 899 21.38 27.99 -22.75
C LEU A 899 22.77 28.26 -23.35
N CYS A 900 23.59 29.06 -22.68
CA CYS A 900 24.93 29.37 -23.16
C CYS A 900 25.87 28.16 -23.14
N GLN A 901 25.82 27.35 -22.08
CA GLN A 901 26.77 26.24 -21.92
C GLN A 901 26.38 24.99 -22.73
N ARG A 902 25.11 24.59 -22.70
CA ARG A 902 24.65 23.35 -23.34
C ARG A 902 24.44 23.49 -24.84
N TYR A 903 23.87 24.61 -25.28
CA TYR A 903 23.52 24.84 -26.69
C TYR A 903 24.49 25.81 -27.39
N SER A 904 25.55 26.25 -26.69
CA SER A 904 26.57 27.15 -27.21
C SER A 904 26.02 28.47 -27.76
N LEU A 905 24.87 28.92 -27.23
CA LEU A 905 24.27 30.21 -27.60
C LEU A 905 25.05 31.38 -26.99
N CYS A 906 25.05 32.52 -27.67
CA CYS A 906 25.59 33.74 -27.11
C CYS A 906 24.66 34.29 -25.99
N THR A 907 25.26 35.00 -25.03
CA THR A 907 24.53 35.53 -23.86
C THR A 907 23.34 36.41 -24.25
N SER A 908 23.48 37.24 -25.29
CA SER A 908 22.39 38.11 -25.76
C SER A 908 21.19 37.34 -26.31
N PHE A 909 21.39 36.25 -27.04
CA PHE A 909 20.28 35.40 -27.49
C PHE A 909 19.62 34.70 -26.31
N ALA A 910 20.41 34.15 -25.38
CA ALA A 910 19.89 33.49 -24.19
C ALA A 910 19.04 34.43 -23.32
N GLU A 911 19.52 35.66 -23.07
CA GLU A 911 18.79 36.68 -22.31
C GLU A 911 17.46 37.04 -22.99
N LYS A 912 17.46 37.23 -24.31
CA LYS A 912 16.25 37.58 -25.08
C LYS A 912 15.23 36.44 -25.10
N MET A 913 15.68 35.20 -25.28
CA MET A 913 14.81 34.03 -25.21
C MET A 913 14.17 33.87 -23.82
N VAL A 914 14.93 34.08 -22.74
CA VAL A 914 14.41 34.04 -21.36
C VAL A 914 13.48 35.21 -21.07
N GLU A 915 13.77 36.42 -21.57
CA GLU A 915 12.89 37.59 -21.47
C GLU A 915 11.52 37.32 -22.12
N ILE A 916 11.51 36.76 -23.33
CA ILE A 916 10.28 36.36 -24.03
C ILE A 916 9.50 35.33 -23.21
N MET A 917 10.19 34.34 -22.63
CA MET A 917 9.55 33.33 -21.78
C MET A 917 8.85 33.96 -20.58
N VAL A 918 9.51 34.87 -19.87
CA VAL A 918 8.96 35.54 -18.68
C VAL A 918 7.76 36.41 -19.04
N LEU A 919 7.84 37.19 -20.12
CA LEU A 919 6.74 38.05 -20.57
C LEU A 919 5.50 37.25 -20.98
N LEU A 920 5.70 36.12 -21.68
CA LEU A 920 4.62 35.21 -22.03
C LEU A 920 3.95 34.62 -20.78
N GLN A 921 4.74 34.15 -19.81
CA GLN A 921 4.21 33.59 -18.55
C GLN A 921 3.43 34.65 -17.75
N LEU A 922 3.92 35.89 -17.67
CA LEU A 922 3.24 37.00 -16.99
C LEU A 922 1.89 37.34 -17.65
N ARG A 923 1.83 37.45 -18.98
CA ARG A 923 0.57 37.73 -19.68
C ARG A 923 -0.47 36.64 -19.46
N ARG A 924 -0.06 35.37 -19.34
CA ARG A 924 -0.99 34.27 -19.07
C ARG A 924 -1.60 34.37 -17.68
N GLN A 925 -0.79 34.65 -16.66
CA GLN A 925 -1.23 34.75 -15.26
C GLN A 925 -2.37 35.78 -15.09
N ALA A 926 -2.34 36.88 -15.85
CA ALA A 926 -3.37 37.91 -15.82
C ALA A 926 -4.71 37.49 -16.46
N SER A 927 -4.74 36.43 -17.28
CA SER A 927 -5.90 36.09 -18.12
C SER A 927 -6.83 35.00 -17.60
N GLN A 928 -6.51 34.30 -16.50
CA GLN A 928 -7.34 33.33 -15.71
C GLN A 928 -8.16 32.23 -16.46
N ILE A 929 -8.18 32.16 -17.79
CA ILE A 929 -9.23 31.44 -18.54
C ILE A 929 -8.90 29.96 -18.85
N PHE A 930 -7.65 29.47 -18.78
CA PHE A 930 -7.34 28.02 -18.90
C PHE A 930 -5.99 27.59 -18.25
N ALA A 931 -6.05 26.47 -17.50
CA ALA A 931 -5.02 25.67 -16.80
C ALA A 931 -3.51 26.04 -16.93
N GLY A 932 -2.91 26.46 -15.81
CA GLY A 932 -1.46 26.40 -15.53
C GLY A 932 -0.66 27.69 -15.76
N ARG A 933 0.31 27.97 -14.85
CA ARG A 933 1.23 29.13 -14.92
C ARG A 933 2.13 29.15 -16.17
N HIS A 934 2.30 28.03 -16.88
CA HIS A 934 3.23 27.86 -18.01
C HIS A 934 2.53 27.65 -19.38
N GLY A 935 1.26 28.04 -19.53
CA GLY A 935 0.44 27.68 -20.69
C GLY A 935 0.98 28.09 -22.07
N PHE A 936 1.73 29.20 -22.18
CA PHE A 936 2.32 29.64 -23.46
C PHE A 936 3.70 29.04 -23.75
N ILE A 937 4.52 28.81 -22.72
CA ILE A 937 5.90 28.40 -22.90
C ILE A 937 6.44 27.72 -21.62
N THR A 938 7.16 26.62 -21.81
CA THR A 938 7.89 25.91 -20.77
C THR A 938 9.41 25.98 -21.03
N PRO A 939 10.27 25.74 -20.02
CA PRO A 939 11.71 25.61 -20.23
C PRO A 939 12.09 24.56 -21.29
N ARG A 940 11.28 23.50 -21.48
CA ARG A 940 11.52 22.50 -22.52
C ARG A 940 11.35 23.07 -23.92
N ASP A 941 10.41 24.00 -24.10
CA ASP A 941 10.20 24.70 -25.37
C ASP A 941 11.34 25.66 -25.65
N LEU A 942 11.83 26.34 -24.61
CA LEU A 942 13.02 27.18 -24.67
C LEU A 942 14.26 26.38 -25.11
N PHE A 943 14.43 25.16 -24.58
CA PHE A 943 15.51 24.27 -24.96
C PHE A 943 15.38 23.78 -26.41
N ARG A 944 14.17 23.43 -26.87
CA ARG A 944 13.92 23.11 -28.29
C ARG A 944 14.20 24.31 -29.20
N TRP A 945 13.84 25.50 -28.77
CA TRP A 945 14.14 26.73 -29.50
C TRP A 945 15.65 26.95 -29.62
N ALA A 946 16.40 26.68 -28.55
CA ALA A 946 17.86 26.74 -28.57
C ALA A 946 18.51 25.64 -29.43
N GLU A 947 17.93 24.43 -29.48
CA GLU A 947 18.41 23.32 -30.34
C GLU A 947 18.34 23.65 -31.84
N ARG A 948 17.49 24.59 -32.24
CA ARG A 948 17.44 25.08 -33.62
C ARG A 948 18.61 25.99 -34.01
N GLN A 949 19.42 26.43 -33.03
CA GLN A 949 20.65 27.21 -33.21
C GLN A 949 20.48 28.44 -34.15
N PRO A 950 19.64 29.43 -33.79
CA PRO A 950 19.46 30.62 -34.62
C PRO A 950 20.76 31.42 -34.71
N GLU A 951 21.10 31.88 -35.92
CA GLU A 951 22.29 32.73 -36.15
C GLU A 951 21.94 34.21 -36.09
N THR A 952 20.70 34.57 -36.45
CA THR A 952 20.21 35.96 -36.45
C THR A 952 18.99 36.17 -35.54
N TYR A 953 18.73 37.42 -35.15
CA TYR A 953 17.51 37.76 -34.39
C TYR A 953 16.23 37.47 -35.18
N GLN A 954 16.28 37.58 -36.52
CA GLN A 954 15.16 37.25 -37.41
C GLN A 954 14.86 35.75 -37.35
N GLU A 955 15.87 34.90 -37.58
CA GLU A 955 15.72 33.45 -37.47
C GLU A 955 15.29 33.02 -36.07
N MET A 956 15.84 33.66 -35.03
CA MET A 956 15.41 33.42 -33.65
C MET A 956 13.91 33.67 -33.50
N ALA A 957 13.42 34.82 -33.96
CA ALA A 957 12.01 35.16 -33.91
C ALA A 957 11.14 34.19 -34.71
N GLU A 958 11.54 33.83 -35.93
CA GLU A 958 10.83 32.90 -36.82
C GLU A 958 10.74 31.49 -36.21
N HIS A 959 11.85 30.94 -35.73
CA HIS A 959 11.88 29.64 -35.07
C HIS A 959 11.05 29.62 -33.78
N GLY A 960 11.11 30.70 -32.99
CA GLY A 960 10.34 30.83 -31.75
C GLY A 960 8.84 30.90 -32.03
N PHE A 961 8.44 31.67 -33.05
CA PHE A 961 7.06 31.77 -33.46
C PHE A 961 6.53 30.42 -33.95
N LEU A 962 7.27 29.69 -34.78
CA LEU A 962 6.90 28.36 -35.25
C LEU A 962 6.69 27.35 -34.10
N LEU A 963 7.52 27.41 -33.04
CA LEU A 963 7.41 26.49 -31.89
C LEU A 963 6.23 26.82 -30.97
N LEU A 964 6.00 28.11 -30.72
CA LEU A 964 5.06 28.57 -29.70
C LEU A 964 3.67 28.82 -30.28
N ALA A 965 3.60 29.45 -31.46
CA ALA A 965 2.35 29.91 -32.06
C ALA A 965 1.55 28.78 -32.73
N GLU A 966 2.18 27.69 -33.19
CA GLU A 966 1.50 26.51 -33.73
C GLU A 966 0.80 25.67 -32.65
N ARG A 967 1.13 25.87 -31.38
CA ARG A 967 0.49 25.18 -30.26
C ARG A 967 -0.77 25.89 -29.76
N CYS A 968 -0.92 27.18 -30.08
CA CYS A 968 -2.06 27.99 -29.71
C CYS A 968 -3.30 27.52 -30.48
N ARG A 969 -4.40 27.22 -29.76
CA ARG A 969 -5.66 26.83 -30.39
C ARG A 969 -6.46 28.03 -30.89
N LYS A 970 -6.27 29.19 -30.25
CA LYS A 970 -6.97 30.44 -30.57
C LYS A 970 -6.05 31.40 -31.32
N MET A 971 -6.61 32.09 -32.31
CA MET A 971 -5.87 33.12 -33.05
C MET A 971 -5.42 34.28 -32.17
N GLU A 972 -6.20 34.66 -31.15
CA GLU A 972 -5.84 35.70 -30.18
C GLU A 972 -4.56 35.35 -29.40
N GLU A 973 -4.44 34.09 -28.96
CA GLU A 973 -3.25 33.59 -28.25
C GLU A 973 -2.01 33.61 -29.15
N ARG A 974 -2.20 33.23 -30.42
CA ARG A 974 -1.16 33.27 -31.45
C ARG A 974 -0.65 34.70 -31.69
N GLN A 975 -1.56 35.66 -31.76
CA GLN A 975 -1.22 37.08 -31.91
C GLN A 975 -0.44 37.59 -30.70
N ILE A 976 -0.82 37.22 -29.48
CA ILE A 976 -0.07 37.58 -28.26
C ILE A 976 1.38 37.07 -28.32
N VAL A 977 1.58 35.84 -28.79
CA VAL A 977 2.93 35.27 -28.98
C VAL A 977 3.72 36.09 -30.00
N LYS A 978 3.10 36.44 -31.13
CA LYS A 978 3.71 37.29 -32.17
C LYS A 978 4.15 38.63 -31.60
N ASP A 979 3.24 39.37 -30.98
CA ASP A 979 3.47 40.72 -30.47
C ASP A 979 4.63 40.75 -29.46
N ILE A 980 4.71 39.74 -28.58
CA ILE A 980 5.78 39.67 -27.57
C ILE A 980 7.12 39.39 -28.25
N ILE A 981 7.18 38.42 -29.17
CA ILE A 981 8.42 38.10 -29.88
C ILE A 981 8.92 39.33 -30.64
N GLU A 982 8.08 39.97 -31.44
CA GLU A 982 8.42 41.18 -32.21
C GLU A 982 8.88 42.32 -31.29
N SER A 983 8.20 42.53 -30.15
CA SER A 983 8.57 43.59 -29.21
C SER A 983 9.97 43.41 -28.59
N VAL A 984 10.37 42.16 -28.29
CA VAL A 984 11.64 41.86 -27.63
C VAL A 984 12.80 41.78 -28.62
N THR A 985 12.56 41.17 -29.78
CA THR A 985 13.56 40.96 -30.83
C THR A 985 13.70 42.14 -31.78
N LYS A 986 12.71 43.03 -31.82
CA LYS A 986 12.60 44.17 -32.75
C LYS A 986 12.62 43.73 -34.22
N THR A 987 12.04 42.58 -34.51
CA THR A 987 11.88 42.02 -35.86
C THR A 987 10.41 42.05 -36.29
N GLU A 988 10.15 41.86 -37.58
CA GLU A 988 8.80 41.74 -38.14
C GLU A 988 8.57 40.30 -38.61
N LEU A 989 7.51 39.66 -38.12
CA LEU A 989 7.14 38.28 -38.46
C LEU A 989 6.04 38.29 -39.52
N ASN A 990 6.38 37.88 -40.74
CA ASN A 990 5.41 37.71 -41.82
C ASN A 990 5.02 36.22 -41.97
N GLU A 991 3.78 35.89 -41.61
CA GLU A 991 3.28 34.50 -41.65
C GLU A 991 3.28 33.91 -43.07
N ASP A 992 2.96 34.70 -44.10
CA ASP A 992 2.91 34.21 -45.48
C ASP A 992 4.28 33.73 -45.97
N ILE A 993 5.34 34.38 -45.49
CA ILE A 993 6.73 34.03 -45.78
C ILE A 993 7.15 32.81 -44.96
N ILE A 994 6.94 32.87 -43.63
CA ILE A 994 7.40 31.83 -42.68
C ILE A 994 6.80 30.44 -43.00
N TYR A 995 5.54 30.39 -43.45
CA TYR A 995 4.88 29.12 -43.81
C TYR A 995 5.09 28.70 -45.26
N SER A 996 5.71 29.54 -46.09
CA SER A 996 6.06 29.16 -47.45
C SER A 996 7.13 28.06 -47.44
N PRO A 997 6.91 26.92 -48.11
CA PRO A 997 7.91 25.87 -48.23
C PRO A 997 9.24 26.36 -48.80
N GLU A 998 9.21 27.39 -49.65
CA GLU A 998 10.38 27.95 -50.35
C GLU A 998 11.30 28.78 -49.45
N HIS A 999 10.79 29.31 -48.32
CA HIS A 999 11.56 30.14 -47.38
C HIS A 999 12.66 29.32 -46.67
N TRP A 1000 12.40 28.04 -46.42
CA TRP A 1000 13.30 27.15 -45.70
C TRP A 1000 14.07 26.26 -46.69
N PRO A 1001 15.41 26.38 -46.82
CA PRO A 1001 16.18 25.70 -47.87
C PRO A 1001 15.92 24.19 -47.97
N TYR A 1002 15.92 23.49 -46.83
CA TYR A 1002 15.67 22.05 -46.76
C TYR A 1002 14.24 21.67 -47.19
N VAL A 1003 13.25 22.46 -46.78
CA VAL A 1003 11.83 22.21 -47.12
C VAL A 1003 11.57 22.56 -48.58
N GLY A 1004 12.16 23.65 -49.08
CA GLY A 1004 12.01 24.12 -50.45
C GLY A 1004 12.56 23.12 -51.46
N GLU A 1005 13.73 22.53 -51.18
CA GLU A 1005 14.27 21.43 -51.98
C GLU A 1005 13.30 20.25 -52.05
N CYS A 1006 12.82 19.79 -50.89
CA CYS A 1006 11.85 18.70 -50.79
C CYS A 1006 10.52 19.02 -51.50
N TYR A 1007 10.04 20.25 -51.37
CA TYR A 1007 8.80 20.72 -52.01
C TYR A 1007 8.93 20.76 -53.54
N SER A 1008 10.07 21.22 -54.05
CA SER A 1008 10.37 21.23 -55.49
C SER A 1008 10.42 19.81 -56.09
N LEU A 1009 10.91 18.82 -55.32
CA LEU A 1009 10.90 17.41 -55.74
C LEU A 1009 9.47 16.86 -55.89
N VAL A 1010 8.55 17.22 -54.98
CA VAL A 1010 7.13 16.85 -55.13
C VAL A 1010 6.52 17.51 -56.35
N GLY A 1011 6.81 18.80 -56.58
CA GLY A 1011 6.33 19.56 -57.74
C GLY A 1011 6.84 19.04 -59.09
N ASN A 1012 8.01 18.38 -59.10
CA ASN A 1012 8.63 17.80 -60.30
C ASN A 1012 8.19 16.35 -60.58
N GLY A 1013 7.14 15.86 -59.92
CA GLY A 1013 6.50 14.57 -60.24
C GLY A 1013 7.11 13.34 -59.57
N VAL A 1014 7.98 13.50 -58.55
CA VAL A 1014 8.57 12.37 -57.79
C VAL A 1014 7.50 11.57 -57.03
N LEU A 1015 6.31 12.14 -56.81
CA LEU A 1015 5.20 11.57 -56.04
C LEU A 1015 3.84 11.71 -56.72
N ASP A 1016 3.78 11.60 -58.06
CA ASP A 1016 2.54 11.73 -58.85
C ASP A 1016 1.45 10.71 -58.45
N GLU A 1017 1.82 9.62 -57.78
CA GLU A 1017 0.92 8.58 -57.27
C GLU A 1017 -0.15 9.10 -56.29
N PHE A 1018 0.08 10.26 -55.64
CA PHE A 1018 -0.82 10.79 -54.61
C PHE A 1018 -1.81 11.86 -55.10
N GLY A 1019 -1.71 12.34 -56.35
CA GLY A 1019 -2.66 13.31 -56.93
C GLY A 1019 -2.89 14.55 -56.06
N ILE A 1020 -1.82 15.14 -55.52
CA ILE A 1020 -1.88 16.12 -54.43
C ILE A 1020 -2.36 17.50 -54.93
N VAL A 1021 -3.38 18.06 -54.27
CA VAL A 1021 -3.78 19.46 -54.44
C VAL A 1021 -3.27 20.27 -53.25
N TRP A 1022 -2.34 21.19 -53.51
CA TRP A 1022 -1.75 22.04 -52.47
C TRP A 1022 -2.69 23.16 -52.04
N THR A 1023 -3.36 22.97 -50.89
CA THR A 1023 -4.03 24.06 -50.17
C THR A 1023 -3.03 24.84 -49.33
N GLU A 1024 -3.37 26.08 -48.97
CA GLU A 1024 -2.57 26.93 -48.08
C GLU A 1024 -2.32 26.25 -46.71
N SER A 1025 -3.36 25.64 -46.14
CA SER A 1025 -3.27 24.89 -44.89
C SER A 1025 -2.34 23.67 -44.98
N MET A 1026 -2.34 22.97 -46.13
CA MET A 1026 -1.48 21.82 -46.36
C MET A 1026 -0.02 22.23 -46.57
N ARG A 1027 0.23 23.37 -47.26
CA ARG A 1027 1.57 23.95 -47.40
C ARG A 1027 2.14 24.32 -46.03
N ARG A 1028 1.36 25.03 -45.21
CA ARG A 1028 1.75 25.36 -43.83
C ARG A 1028 2.10 24.10 -43.02
N LEU A 1029 1.23 23.08 -43.04
CA LEU A 1029 1.49 21.83 -42.32
C LEU A 1029 2.74 21.10 -42.85
N PHE A 1030 2.91 21.04 -44.18
CA PHE A 1030 4.08 20.44 -44.81
C PHE A 1030 5.38 21.14 -44.40
N THR A 1031 5.39 22.48 -44.38
CA THR A 1031 6.53 23.31 -43.97
C THR A 1031 6.90 23.06 -42.52
N VAL A 1032 5.95 23.16 -41.59
CA VAL A 1032 6.21 22.96 -40.16
C VAL A 1032 6.73 21.55 -39.88
N VAL A 1033 6.11 20.52 -40.47
CA VAL A 1033 6.58 19.12 -40.34
C VAL A 1033 7.99 18.95 -40.90
N GLY A 1034 8.29 19.58 -42.04
CA GLY A 1034 9.62 19.54 -42.66
C GLY A 1034 10.71 20.15 -41.78
N ILE A 1035 10.43 21.28 -41.15
CA ILE A 1035 11.35 21.93 -40.20
C ILE A 1035 11.59 21.02 -38.99
N CYS A 1036 10.52 20.46 -38.41
CA CYS A 1036 10.66 19.52 -37.29
C CYS A 1036 11.50 18.29 -37.68
N LEU A 1037 11.30 17.74 -38.89
CA LEU A 1037 12.08 16.61 -39.40
C LEU A 1037 13.55 16.97 -39.62
N HIS A 1038 13.84 18.17 -40.12
CA HIS A 1038 15.20 18.68 -40.29
C HIS A 1038 15.96 18.70 -38.95
N HIS A 1039 15.30 19.19 -37.90
CA HIS A 1039 15.85 19.25 -36.54
C HIS A 1039 15.65 17.95 -35.73
N LYS A 1040 15.11 16.88 -36.32
CA LYS A 1040 14.84 15.58 -35.66
C LYS A 1040 13.93 15.68 -34.44
N GLU A 1041 12.97 16.60 -34.48
CA GLU A 1041 11.98 16.80 -33.41
C GLU A 1041 10.84 15.77 -33.55
N PRO A 1042 10.37 15.17 -32.44
CA PRO A 1042 9.17 14.33 -32.47
C PRO A 1042 7.92 15.21 -32.67
N VAL A 1043 7.13 14.88 -33.70
CA VAL A 1043 5.93 15.64 -34.09
C VAL A 1043 4.65 14.91 -33.71
N LEU A 1044 3.73 15.61 -33.05
CA LEU A 1044 2.37 15.14 -32.79
C LEU A 1044 1.38 16.06 -33.50
N LEU A 1045 0.59 15.52 -34.44
CA LEU A 1045 -0.42 16.27 -35.18
C LEU A 1045 -1.80 16.09 -34.55
N VAL A 1046 -2.39 17.18 -34.06
CA VAL A 1046 -3.71 17.19 -33.43
C VAL A 1046 -4.66 18.05 -34.25
N GLY A 1047 -5.84 17.53 -34.59
CA GLY A 1047 -6.88 18.25 -35.33
C GLY A 1047 -7.98 17.32 -35.83
N GLU A 1048 -8.99 17.85 -36.52
CA GLU A 1048 -10.15 17.10 -37.01
C GLU A 1048 -9.78 15.97 -38.00
N THR A 1049 -10.52 14.86 -37.98
CA THR A 1049 -10.35 13.78 -38.96
C THR A 1049 -10.53 14.31 -40.39
N GLY A 1050 -9.61 13.96 -41.31
CA GLY A 1050 -9.66 14.43 -42.70
C GLY A 1050 -8.89 15.72 -43.00
N SER A 1051 -8.23 16.35 -42.02
CA SER A 1051 -7.47 17.60 -42.20
C SER A 1051 -6.06 17.43 -42.82
N SER A 1052 -5.89 16.48 -43.76
CA SER A 1052 -4.61 16.19 -44.47
C SER A 1052 -3.42 15.74 -43.62
N LYS A 1053 -3.59 15.47 -42.31
CA LYS A 1053 -2.50 15.02 -41.41
C LYS A 1053 -1.77 13.78 -41.95
N THR A 1054 -2.53 12.71 -42.23
CA THR A 1054 -1.99 11.45 -42.73
C THR A 1054 -1.33 11.63 -44.11
N THR A 1055 -1.93 12.44 -44.98
CA THR A 1055 -1.41 12.73 -46.32
C THR A 1055 -0.04 13.40 -46.25
N VAL A 1056 0.14 14.41 -45.40
CA VAL A 1056 1.45 15.07 -45.22
C VAL A 1056 2.50 14.11 -44.69
N CYS A 1057 2.16 13.23 -43.74
CA CYS A 1057 3.09 12.19 -43.26
C CYS A 1057 3.48 11.20 -44.37
N GLN A 1058 2.55 10.81 -45.24
CA GLN A 1058 2.81 9.93 -46.38
C GLN A 1058 3.75 10.57 -47.40
N ILE A 1059 3.55 11.86 -47.70
CA ILE A 1059 4.41 12.63 -48.62
C ILE A 1059 5.84 12.66 -48.09
N TRP A 1060 6.05 13.06 -46.83
CA TRP A 1060 7.38 13.07 -46.22
C TRP A 1060 8.01 11.68 -46.19
N ALA A 1061 7.25 10.63 -45.83
CA ALA A 1061 7.76 9.26 -45.83
C ALA A 1061 8.19 8.80 -47.24
N ALA A 1062 7.47 9.19 -48.29
CA ALA A 1062 7.80 8.85 -49.66
C ALA A 1062 9.03 9.63 -50.18
N LEU A 1063 9.17 10.91 -49.80
CA LEU A 1063 10.38 11.71 -50.05
C LEU A 1063 11.64 11.12 -49.37
N PHE A 1064 11.51 10.57 -48.16
CA PHE A 1064 12.64 9.90 -47.50
C PHE A 1064 13.00 8.56 -48.14
N LYS A 1065 12.01 7.82 -48.66
CA LYS A 1065 12.25 6.57 -49.40
C LYS A 1065 12.95 6.80 -50.73
N SER A 1066 12.58 7.84 -51.47
CA SER A 1066 13.22 8.18 -52.75
C SER A 1066 14.64 8.75 -52.60
N SER A 1067 14.96 9.34 -51.45
CA SER A 1067 16.27 9.94 -51.16
C SER A 1067 17.30 9.00 -50.52
N ASN A 1068 17.02 7.68 -50.42
CA ASN A 1068 17.96 6.64 -49.98
C ASN A 1068 18.63 6.90 -48.60
N LYS A 1069 17.94 7.60 -47.68
CA LYS A 1069 18.36 7.76 -46.27
C LYS A 1069 17.40 6.99 -45.37
N TYR A 1070 17.83 5.80 -44.95
CA TYR A 1070 17.07 4.91 -44.08
C TYR A 1070 16.75 5.56 -42.72
N TYR A 1071 15.46 5.81 -42.46
CA TYR A 1071 14.90 5.86 -41.10
C TYR A 1071 13.62 5.03 -41.08
N GLN A 1072 13.63 3.94 -40.30
CA GLN A 1072 12.45 3.11 -40.03
C GLN A 1072 11.44 3.94 -39.21
N LEU A 1073 10.33 4.34 -39.83
CA LEU A 1073 9.11 4.66 -39.10
C LEU A 1073 8.47 3.34 -38.69
N SER A 1074 8.70 2.91 -37.45
CA SER A 1074 7.92 1.84 -36.83
C SER A 1074 6.52 2.38 -36.55
N SER A 1075 5.51 1.84 -37.22
CA SER A 1075 4.12 1.98 -36.82
C SER A 1075 3.89 1.17 -35.55
N THR A 1076 3.79 1.88 -34.42
CA THR A 1076 3.11 1.40 -33.21
C THR A 1076 1.91 2.28 -32.99
#